data_AF-A0A4V2S4G7-F1
#
_entry.id   AF-A0A4V2S4G7-F1
#
_cell.length_a   1.000
_cell.length_b   1.000
_cell.length_c   1.000
_cell.angle_alpha   90.00
_cell.angle_beta   90.00
_cell.angle_gamma   90.00
#
_symmetry.space_group_name_H-M   'P 1'
#
loop_
_entity.id
_entity.type
_entity.pdbx_description
1 polymer ?
#
loop_
_entity_poly.entity_id
_entity_poly.type
_entity_poly.pdbx_seq_one_letter_code
_entity_poly.pdbx_strand_id
1 'polypeptide(L)'
;MINTSSVRSATLGEDINYNVYLPAGYAESTKRYPVLYLLHGRGDSMSAWTQLKSRLDELISSGEIPPTIAVMPDAPWSSRASYYVDSAYTGSDPGRPVETAFFRDLVPAIDASYRTIADRNGRAVAGYSMGAAGALRYAMAHPEVFGASIVLSPAVYFPLPPADSSAREFGAFGKGKDPFNESVYLRLNYPAAFKSFAAKGLPSHLYIAVGDDEWKNPKPADYTHDLDFEAHVVFNQAVRVPNLTSEFRVVDGGHDWDVWGPTFVEGAKYIFQYVGKPPAVPMKASVIGTAGEDRAGGIATDASGNVYQAAAAEGSLDGSPYAGGKDVGLIKYAPDGTRQWTRSIGTSGTERAYGVAVDAQGRVVVTGYTNGDLDGGHAGNTTDDAFAVQYDGAGNRLWVKQFGVPGAADRSYSVAVDGDAIYLGGYTKGALGAANQGDKDVFLARLNSDGQQVWLRQAGSAGEEKGMAVAASGGSVYLAGMTAGSLGTSYGGVDGFVTRYSAAGDAVWLQQFGTTAADEAWGLAADPSGGVYLTGYSAGDFSGALAGDKDFIVARVDQNGVLTWRDQFGTTGNDKGAAVSVDGSGNLYVAGFTDGALETSIGKFDGVLVKYAADHTRTWTRQFGTTEDDAADAFAEANVYLTNVPGGTQVSGLTNNDVFRTAFSAEGENTSP
;
A
#
# COMPACT_ATOMS: atom_id res chain seq x y z
N MET A 1 3.13 26.93 -12.98
CA MET A 1 2.71 28.26 -13.50
C MET A 1 1.47 28.73 -12.72
N ILE A 2 1.24 30.05 -12.57
CA ILE A 2 0.00 30.57 -11.98
C ILE A 2 -0.81 31.29 -13.07
N ASN A 3 -2.07 30.91 -13.21
CA ASN A 3 -3.02 31.53 -14.13
C ASN A 3 -4.20 32.11 -13.35
N THR A 4 -4.78 33.20 -13.84
CA THR A 4 -6.03 33.75 -13.31
C THR A 4 -7.19 33.26 -14.16
N SER A 5 -8.28 32.84 -13.51
CA SER A 5 -9.50 32.38 -14.16
C SER A 5 -10.72 32.76 -13.31
N SER A 6 -11.91 32.48 -13.81
CA SER A 6 -13.16 32.69 -13.09
C SER A 6 -14.17 31.58 -13.37
N VAL A 7 -15.11 31.39 -12.45
CA VAL A 7 -16.29 30.55 -12.64
C VAL A 7 -17.54 31.37 -12.34
N ARG A 8 -18.53 31.31 -13.23
CA ARG A 8 -19.84 31.92 -12.97
C ARG A 8 -20.56 31.15 -11.87
N SER A 9 -20.78 31.76 -10.70
CA SER A 9 -21.52 31.14 -9.60
C SER A 9 -23.02 31.40 -9.75
N ALA A 10 -23.78 30.32 -9.93
CA ALA A 10 -25.25 30.38 -9.91
C ALA A 10 -25.77 30.76 -8.52
N THR A 11 -25.06 30.33 -7.47
CA THR A 11 -25.42 30.58 -6.07
C THR A 11 -25.28 32.06 -5.68
N LEU A 12 -24.22 32.72 -6.14
CA LEU A 12 -23.98 34.14 -5.83
C LEU A 12 -24.60 35.09 -6.85
N GLY A 13 -24.84 34.63 -8.08
CA GLY A 13 -25.25 35.49 -9.20
C GLY A 13 -24.11 36.37 -9.72
N GLU A 14 -22.86 36.05 -9.40
CA GLU A 14 -21.63 36.73 -9.82
C GLU A 14 -20.50 35.73 -10.10
N ASP A 15 -19.36 36.20 -10.56
CA ASP A 15 -18.21 35.34 -10.89
C ASP A 15 -17.33 35.16 -9.64
N ILE A 16 -16.91 33.92 -9.37
CA ILE A 16 -15.85 33.62 -8.40
C ILE A 16 -14.53 33.64 -9.18
N ASN A 17 -13.73 34.68 -8.96
CA ASN A 17 -12.38 34.76 -9.51
C ASN A 17 -11.44 33.85 -8.70
N TYR A 18 -10.45 33.25 -9.35
CA TYR A 18 -9.44 32.47 -8.65
C TYR A 18 -8.11 32.49 -9.41
N ASN A 19 -7.02 32.39 -8.67
CA ASN A 19 -5.73 31.99 -9.23
C ASN A 19 -5.58 30.48 -9.13
N VAL A 20 -4.96 29.86 -10.14
CA VAL A 20 -4.64 28.43 -10.14
C VAL A 20 -3.16 28.24 -10.39
N TYR A 21 -2.49 27.54 -9.48
CA TYR A 21 -1.15 27.00 -9.67
C TYR A 21 -1.27 25.62 -10.32
N LEU A 22 -0.53 25.43 -11.43
CA LEU A 22 -0.35 24.12 -12.08
C LEU A 22 1.11 23.69 -11.92
N PRO A 23 1.37 22.42 -11.53
CA PRO A 23 2.72 21.92 -11.29
C PRO A 23 3.51 21.82 -12.60
N ALA A 24 4.84 21.76 -12.49
CA ALA A 24 5.71 21.52 -13.64
C ALA A 24 5.33 20.21 -14.35
N GLY A 25 5.39 20.19 -15.69
CA GLY A 25 5.01 19.01 -16.49
C GLY A 25 3.50 18.78 -16.64
N TYR A 26 2.65 19.67 -16.12
CA TYR A 26 1.19 19.51 -16.20
C TYR A 26 0.71 19.41 -17.64
N ALA A 27 1.17 20.28 -18.55
CA ALA A 27 0.68 20.34 -19.93
C ALA A 27 1.04 19.10 -20.77
N GLU A 28 2.15 18.46 -20.42
CA GLU A 28 2.75 17.30 -21.09
C GLU A 28 2.22 15.96 -20.55
N SER A 29 1.48 15.99 -19.44
CA SER A 29 1.02 14.80 -18.73
C SER A 29 -0.48 14.58 -18.82
N THR A 30 -0.88 13.31 -18.83
CA THR A 30 -2.27 12.86 -18.66
C THR A 30 -2.63 12.54 -17.21
N LYS A 31 -1.67 12.66 -16.27
CA LYS A 31 -1.90 12.39 -14.84
C LYS A 31 -2.98 13.30 -14.27
N ARG A 32 -3.68 12.78 -13.27
CA ARG A 32 -4.56 13.55 -12.39
C ARG A 32 -3.82 13.91 -11.12
N TYR A 33 -4.09 15.10 -10.58
CA TYR A 33 -3.34 15.70 -9.49
C TYR A 33 -4.25 16.00 -8.30
N PRO A 34 -3.76 15.89 -7.06
CA PRO A 34 -4.47 16.44 -5.92
C PRO A 34 -4.66 17.95 -6.04
N VAL A 35 -5.64 18.46 -5.31
CA VAL A 35 -6.04 19.87 -5.29
C VAL A 35 -5.97 20.42 -3.87
N LEU A 36 -5.21 21.50 -3.70
CA LEU A 36 -5.16 22.27 -2.46
C LEU A 36 -5.91 23.59 -2.65
N TYR A 37 -7.00 23.78 -1.93
CA TYR A 37 -7.76 25.04 -1.92
C TYR A 37 -7.18 25.99 -0.86
N LEU A 38 -6.81 27.20 -1.26
CA LEU A 38 -6.06 28.17 -0.45
C LEU A 38 -6.92 29.40 -0.13
N LEU A 39 -7.49 29.44 1.07
CA LEU A 39 -8.41 30.46 1.54
C LEU A 39 -7.64 31.64 2.17
N HIS A 40 -7.78 32.84 1.62
CA HIS A 40 -7.08 34.03 2.10
C HIS A 40 -7.75 34.68 3.32
N GLY A 41 -7.01 35.55 4.01
CA GLY A 41 -7.45 36.31 5.17
C GLY A 41 -8.40 37.48 4.84
N ARG A 42 -8.91 38.14 5.89
CA ARG A 42 -9.81 39.30 5.73
C ARG A 42 -9.08 40.45 5.05
N GLY A 43 -9.69 41.05 4.03
CA GLY A 43 -9.13 42.22 3.33
C GLY A 43 -8.10 41.88 2.26
N ASP A 44 -7.65 40.64 2.19
CA ASP A 44 -6.85 40.12 1.08
C ASP A 44 -7.74 39.63 -0.09
N SER A 45 -7.07 39.07 -1.10
CA SER A 45 -7.67 38.43 -2.28
C SER A 45 -6.92 37.15 -2.64
N MET A 46 -7.37 36.47 -3.69
CA MET A 46 -6.66 35.36 -4.37
C MET A 46 -5.17 35.62 -4.69
N SER A 47 -4.73 36.89 -4.72
CA SER A 47 -3.34 37.25 -5.02
C SER A 47 -2.38 36.96 -3.86
N ALA A 48 -2.86 36.93 -2.61
CA ALA A 48 -2.02 36.79 -1.43
C ALA A 48 -1.24 35.47 -1.41
N TRP A 49 -1.86 34.38 -1.87
CA TRP A 49 -1.23 33.06 -1.91
C TRP A 49 -0.20 32.88 -3.03
N THR A 50 -0.15 33.77 -4.02
CA THR A 50 0.76 33.62 -5.17
C THR A 50 2.24 33.63 -4.78
N GLN A 51 2.58 34.21 -3.62
CA GLN A 51 3.92 34.22 -3.06
C GLN A 51 4.43 32.82 -2.65
N LEU A 52 3.54 31.84 -2.45
CA LEU A 52 3.95 30.47 -2.15
C LEU A 52 4.41 29.66 -3.37
N LYS A 53 4.36 30.25 -4.57
CA LYS A 53 4.74 29.56 -5.81
C LYS A 53 6.11 28.89 -5.71
N SER A 54 7.14 29.60 -5.25
CA SER A 54 8.51 29.07 -5.18
C SER A 54 8.62 27.92 -4.19
N ARG A 55 7.94 28.01 -3.04
CA ARG A 55 7.90 26.95 -2.02
C ARG A 55 7.21 25.70 -2.55
N LEU A 56 6.11 25.85 -3.28
CA LEU A 56 5.43 24.73 -3.94
C LEU A 56 6.30 24.09 -5.03
N ASP A 57 6.97 24.89 -5.86
CA ASP A 57 7.88 24.38 -6.88
C ASP A 57 9.03 23.59 -6.24
N GLU A 58 9.62 24.10 -5.16
CA GLU A 58 10.70 23.44 -4.41
C GLU A 58 10.24 22.09 -3.85
N LEU A 59 9.15 22.08 -3.08
CA LEU A 59 8.59 20.86 -2.46
C LEU A 59 8.24 19.77 -3.49
N ILE A 60 7.73 20.17 -4.65
CA ILE A 60 7.40 19.22 -5.72
C ILE A 60 8.68 18.71 -6.39
N SER A 61 9.65 19.58 -6.64
CA SER A 61 10.90 19.21 -7.30
C SER A 61 11.82 18.36 -6.43
N SER A 62 11.77 18.51 -5.10
CA SER A 62 12.50 17.69 -4.13
C SER A 62 11.81 16.35 -3.85
N GLY A 63 10.57 16.16 -4.31
CA GLY A 63 9.77 14.97 -4.04
C GLY A 63 9.15 14.94 -2.63
N GLU A 64 9.23 16.03 -1.86
CA GLU A 64 8.67 16.11 -0.51
C GLU A 64 7.14 16.18 -0.49
N ILE A 65 6.52 16.65 -1.58
CA ILE A 65 5.08 16.53 -1.83
C ILE A 65 4.84 16.07 -3.28
N PRO A 66 3.71 15.41 -3.59
CA PRO A 66 3.38 15.08 -4.96
C PRO A 66 3.08 16.33 -5.80
N PRO A 67 3.29 16.30 -7.12
CA PRO A 67 2.81 17.35 -8.02
C PRO A 67 1.33 17.66 -7.74
N THR A 68 1.01 18.94 -7.51
CA THR A 68 -0.27 19.35 -6.94
C THR A 68 -0.83 20.57 -7.68
N ILE A 69 -2.14 20.62 -7.89
CA ILE A 69 -2.86 21.83 -8.29
C ILE A 69 -3.19 22.65 -7.04
N ALA A 70 -2.92 23.95 -7.02
CA ALA A 70 -3.39 24.82 -5.93
C ALA A 70 -4.39 25.86 -6.45
N VAL A 71 -5.58 25.91 -5.88
CA VAL A 71 -6.65 26.85 -6.25
C VAL A 71 -6.77 27.90 -5.16
N MET A 72 -6.62 29.15 -5.55
CA MET A 72 -6.64 30.32 -4.65
C MET A 72 -7.89 31.13 -5.01
N PRO A 73 -9.07 30.77 -4.47
CA PRO A 73 -10.28 31.52 -4.76
C PRO A 73 -10.28 32.89 -4.10
N ASP A 74 -10.84 33.86 -4.80
CA ASP A 74 -11.22 35.13 -4.22
C ASP A 74 -12.53 34.93 -3.46
N ALA A 75 -12.58 35.33 -2.20
CA ALA A 75 -13.78 35.22 -1.39
C ALA A 75 -14.68 36.44 -1.65
N PRO A 76 -15.93 36.24 -2.11
CA PRO A 76 -16.91 37.32 -2.14
C PRO A 76 -17.01 37.95 -0.74
N TRP A 77 -17.05 39.28 -0.69
CA TRP A 77 -17.22 40.03 0.55
C TRP A 77 -16.09 39.86 1.58
N SER A 78 -14.86 39.58 1.12
CA SER A 78 -13.69 39.35 1.98
C SER A 78 -13.31 40.52 2.89
N SER A 79 -13.44 41.76 2.41
CA SER A 79 -13.13 42.98 3.17
C SER A 79 -14.05 43.19 4.37
N ARG A 80 -15.22 42.53 4.37
CA ARG A 80 -16.23 42.53 5.42
C ARG A 80 -16.25 41.21 6.19
N ALA A 81 -15.14 40.48 6.16
CA ALA A 81 -14.97 39.21 6.85
C ALA A 81 -16.13 38.23 6.65
N SER A 82 -16.28 37.65 5.47
CA SER A 82 -17.32 36.62 5.24
C SER A 82 -17.14 35.38 6.11
N TYR A 83 -15.96 35.14 6.68
CA TYR A 83 -15.57 33.92 7.40
C TYR A 83 -15.86 32.63 6.62
N TYR A 84 -16.00 32.74 5.30
CA TYR A 84 -16.33 31.62 4.41
C TYR A 84 -17.63 30.90 4.79
N VAL A 85 -18.58 31.60 5.43
CA VAL A 85 -19.90 31.06 5.82
C VAL A 85 -21.03 31.62 4.98
N ASP A 86 -22.17 30.93 4.99
CA ASP A 86 -23.43 31.47 4.48
C ASP A 86 -24.03 32.47 5.48
N SER A 87 -23.97 33.75 5.14
CA SER A 87 -24.51 34.82 5.99
C SER A 87 -25.98 35.10 5.71
N ALA A 88 -26.79 35.16 6.78
CA ALA A 88 -28.20 35.56 6.74
C ALA A 88 -28.42 37.05 7.09
N TYR A 89 -27.35 37.86 7.05
CA TYR A 89 -27.40 39.29 7.30
C TYR A 89 -28.04 40.03 6.13
N THR A 90 -29.00 40.90 6.41
CA THR A 90 -29.79 41.69 5.45
C THR A 90 -29.72 43.19 5.71
N GLY A 91 -28.64 43.65 6.36
CA GLY A 91 -28.37 45.06 6.61
C GLY A 91 -27.98 45.84 5.35
N SER A 92 -27.23 46.92 5.52
CA SER A 92 -26.89 47.85 4.42
C SER A 92 -26.03 47.22 3.32
N ASP A 93 -25.19 46.25 3.68
CA ASP A 93 -24.44 45.40 2.75
C ASP A 93 -24.76 43.93 3.11
N PRO A 94 -25.78 43.33 2.47
CA PRO A 94 -26.23 41.98 2.82
C PRO A 94 -25.13 40.94 2.68
N GLY A 95 -25.21 39.88 3.48
CA GLY A 95 -24.32 38.73 3.39
C GLY A 95 -24.43 37.98 2.06
N ARG A 96 -23.54 37.01 1.87
CA ARG A 96 -23.54 36.11 0.70
C ARG A 96 -23.52 34.65 1.17
N PRO A 97 -24.11 33.73 0.37
CA PRO A 97 -24.00 32.29 0.58
C PRO A 97 -22.63 31.75 0.11
N VAL A 98 -21.54 32.19 0.77
CA VAL A 98 -20.16 31.89 0.35
C VAL A 98 -19.81 30.41 0.46
N GLU A 99 -20.24 29.75 1.53
CA GLU A 99 -20.00 28.32 1.75
C GLU A 99 -20.73 27.49 0.70
N THR A 100 -22.01 27.77 0.49
CA THR A 100 -22.79 27.07 -0.53
C THR A 100 -22.18 27.26 -1.93
N ALA A 101 -21.76 28.48 -2.28
CA ALA A 101 -21.18 28.76 -3.58
C ALA A 101 -19.84 28.03 -3.80
N PHE A 102 -19.00 27.95 -2.77
CA PHE A 102 -17.75 27.21 -2.82
C PHE A 102 -17.98 25.74 -3.18
N PHE A 103 -18.87 25.04 -2.48
CA PHE A 103 -19.09 23.60 -2.69
C PHE A 103 -19.96 23.28 -3.89
N ARG A 104 -20.95 24.12 -4.23
CA ARG A 104 -21.89 23.82 -5.34
C ARG A 104 -21.41 24.31 -6.68
N ASP A 105 -20.63 25.40 -6.71
CA ASP A 105 -20.22 26.03 -7.96
C ASP A 105 -18.72 25.91 -8.21
N LEU A 106 -17.87 26.26 -7.23
CA LEU A 106 -16.43 26.30 -7.45
C LEU A 106 -15.81 24.90 -7.54
N VAL A 107 -15.98 24.03 -6.53
CA VAL A 107 -15.33 22.71 -6.50
C VAL A 107 -15.65 21.88 -7.76
N PRO A 108 -16.93 21.71 -8.18
CA PRO A 108 -17.24 20.96 -9.40
C PRO A 108 -16.66 21.60 -10.67
N ALA A 109 -16.61 22.93 -10.74
CA ALA A 109 -16.03 23.62 -11.89
C ALA A 109 -14.52 23.43 -12.00
N ILE A 110 -13.81 23.38 -10.87
CA ILE A 110 -12.38 23.04 -10.85
C ILE A 110 -12.16 21.61 -11.36
N ASP A 111 -12.93 20.63 -10.88
CA ASP A 111 -12.79 19.24 -11.34
C ASP A 111 -13.14 19.05 -12.83
N ALA A 112 -14.05 19.87 -13.36
CA ALA A 112 -14.38 19.88 -14.78
C ALA A 112 -13.31 20.57 -15.64
N SER A 113 -12.59 21.55 -15.09
CA SER A 113 -11.65 22.39 -15.84
C SER A 113 -10.21 21.88 -15.79
N TYR A 114 -9.84 21.12 -14.76
CA TYR A 114 -8.49 20.64 -14.54
C TYR A 114 -8.44 19.12 -14.33
N ARG A 115 -7.28 18.51 -14.54
CA ARG A 115 -7.04 17.08 -14.29
C ARG A 115 -6.89 16.83 -12.79
N THR A 116 -7.97 16.97 -12.04
CA THR A 116 -7.98 16.74 -10.60
C THR A 116 -8.19 15.27 -10.27
N ILE A 117 -7.70 14.86 -9.10
CA ILE A 117 -8.24 13.71 -8.37
C ILE A 117 -9.53 14.20 -7.70
N ALA A 118 -10.67 13.94 -8.36
CA ALA A 118 -11.97 14.45 -7.96
C ALA A 118 -12.59 13.67 -6.78
N ASP A 119 -11.80 13.39 -5.75
CA ASP A 119 -12.16 12.63 -4.54
C ASP A 119 -11.61 13.33 -3.28
N ARG A 120 -12.17 13.05 -2.09
CA ARG A 120 -11.67 13.60 -0.82
C ARG A 120 -10.20 13.28 -0.56
N ASN A 121 -9.72 12.10 -0.97
CA ASN A 121 -8.33 11.67 -0.81
C ASN A 121 -7.41 12.40 -1.79
N GLY A 122 -7.96 13.14 -2.74
CA GLY A 122 -7.25 14.07 -3.62
C GLY A 122 -7.48 15.55 -3.28
N ARG A 123 -8.21 15.90 -2.22
CA ARG A 123 -8.55 17.29 -1.90
C ARG A 123 -8.18 17.67 -0.48
N ALA A 124 -7.50 18.81 -0.35
CA ALA A 124 -7.23 19.46 0.92
C ALA A 124 -7.60 20.95 0.88
N VAL A 125 -7.77 21.54 2.05
CA VAL A 125 -8.05 22.98 2.20
C VAL A 125 -7.11 23.62 3.21
N ALA A 126 -6.50 24.74 2.85
CA ALA A 126 -5.65 25.51 3.74
C ALA A 126 -6.13 26.95 3.84
N GLY A 127 -5.77 27.61 4.93
CA GLY A 127 -6.10 29.01 5.14
C GLY A 127 -5.18 29.70 6.14
N TYR A 128 -5.15 31.03 6.11
CA TYR A 128 -4.60 31.84 7.21
C TYR A 128 -5.65 32.82 7.76
N SER A 129 -5.59 33.16 9.05
CA SER A 129 -6.49 34.15 9.67
C SER A 129 -7.99 33.81 9.49
N MET A 130 -8.78 34.70 8.88
CA MET A 130 -10.16 34.41 8.45
C MET A 130 -10.26 33.18 7.54
N GLY A 131 -9.30 32.99 6.64
CA GLY A 131 -9.21 31.83 5.76
C GLY A 131 -8.94 30.55 6.52
N ALA A 132 -8.15 30.59 7.58
CA ALA A 132 -7.91 29.44 8.45
C ALA A 132 -9.17 29.03 9.23
N ALA A 133 -9.98 30.00 9.68
CA ALA A 133 -11.30 29.70 10.25
C ALA A 133 -12.23 29.03 9.22
N GLY A 134 -12.21 29.50 7.97
CA GLY A 134 -12.92 28.88 6.85
C GLY A 134 -12.43 27.46 6.54
N ALA A 135 -11.11 27.25 6.48
CA ALA A 135 -10.50 25.96 6.18
C ALA A 135 -10.82 24.92 7.26
N LEU A 136 -10.73 25.31 8.54
CA LEU A 136 -11.13 24.48 9.66
C LEU A 136 -12.61 24.08 9.56
N ARG A 137 -13.48 25.05 9.28
CA ARG A 137 -14.91 24.79 9.10
C ARG A 137 -15.16 23.84 7.93
N TYR A 138 -14.55 24.07 6.78
CA TYR A 138 -14.78 23.28 5.57
C TYR A 138 -14.35 21.83 5.75
N ALA A 139 -13.17 21.60 6.31
CA ALA A 139 -12.68 20.24 6.54
C ALA A 139 -13.54 19.47 7.56
N MET A 140 -14.04 20.14 8.59
CA MET A 140 -14.80 19.48 9.66
C MET A 140 -16.30 19.36 9.35
N ALA A 141 -16.88 20.34 8.68
CA ALA A 141 -18.30 20.31 8.30
C ALA A 141 -18.53 19.45 7.04
N HIS A 142 -17.55 19.38 6.13
CA HIS A 142 -17.64 18.68 4.84
C HIS A 142 -16.48 17.67 4.63
N PRO A 143 -16.24 16.72 5.55
CA PRO A 143 -15.16 15.74 5.43
C PRO A 143 -15.33 14.75 4.26
N GLU A 144 -16.52 14.69 3.65
CA GLU A 144 -16.80 14.00 2.39
C GLU A 144 -16.14 14.67 1.18
N VAL A 145 -15.76 15.95 1.29
CA VAL A 145 -15.08 16.68 0.22
C VAL A 145 -13.58 16.81 0.47
N PHE A 146 -13.16 16.93 1.74
CA PHE A 146 -11.77 17.19 2.12
C PHE A 146 -11.17 16.09 3.00
N GLY A 147 -10.00 15.59 2.59
CA GLY A 147 -9.20 14.59 3.31
C GLY A 147 -8.30 15.18 4.40
N ALA A 148 -7.87 16.44 4.24
CA ALA A 148 -6.98 17.11 5.18
C ALA A 148 -7.10 18.63 5.14
N SER A 149 -6.55 19.30 6.15
CA SER A 149 -6.49 20.76 6.21
C SER A 149 -5.27 21.33 6.92
N ILE A 150 -4.89 22.56 6.53
CA ILE A 150 -3.83 23.37 7.15
C ILE A 150 -4.46 24.68 7.63
N VAL A 151 -4.34 25.01 8.91
CA VAL A 151 -4.93 26.22 9.50
C VAL A 151 -3.84 27.04 10.17
N LEU A 152 -3.58 28.23 9.62
CA LEU A 152 -2.48 29.11 10.02
C LEU A 152 -3.05 30.35 10.74
N SER A 153 -2.65 30.61 11.98
CA SER A 153 -3.17 31.69 12.83
C SER A 153 -4.71 31.78 12.77
N PRO A 154 -5.46 30.72 13.12
CA PRO A 154 -6.89 30.66 12.88
C PRO A 154 -7.66 31.73 13.65
N ALA A 155 -8.41 32.59 12.94
CA ALA A 155 -9.27 33.61 13.54
C ALA A 155 -10.57 33.00 14.09
N VAL A 156 -10.44 32.09 15.05
CA VAL A 156 -11.53 31.38 15.72
C VAL A 156 -11.52 31.70 17.21
N TYR A 157 -12.68 31.64 17.84
CA TYR A 157 -12.81 32.04 19.24
C TYR A 157 -13.74 31.12 20.02
N PHE A 158 -13.38 30.82 21.27
CA PHE A 158 -14.14 29.96 22.16
C PHE A 158 -14.49 30.64 23.50
N PRO A 159 -15.77 30.58 23.96
CA PRO A 159 -16.94 30.11 23.22
C PRO A 159 -17.45 31.14 22.21
N LEU A 160 -17.15 32.42 22.42
CA LEU A 160 -17.61 33.55 21.61
C LEU A 160 -16.44 34.49 21.32
N PRO A 161 -16.46 35.22 20.19
CA PRO A 161 -15.42 36.18 19.86
C PRO A 161 -15.44 37.40 20.80
N PRO A 162 -14.32 38.12 20.97
CA PRO A 162 -14.30 39.37 21.72
C PRO A 162 -15.21 40.42 21.04
N ALA A 163 -15.64 41.42 21.81
CA ALA A 163 -16.67 42.37 21.39
C ALA A 163 -16.32 43.20 20.14
N ASP A 164 -15.03 43.42 19.92
CA ASP A 164 -14.40 44.15 18.81
C ASP A 164 -13.87 43.23 17.69
N SER A 165 -14.22 41.94 17.73
CA SER A 165 -13.84 41.02 16.66
C SER A 165 -14.63 41.31 15.38
N SER A 166 -13.96 41.22 14.23
CA SER A 166 -14.64 41.29 12.93
C SER A 166 -15.68 40.19 12.73
N ALA A 167 -15.62 39.09 13.50
CA ALA A 167 -16.68 38.08 13.52
C ALA A 167 -18.03 38.67 13.96
N ARG A 168 -18.03 39.75 14.77
CA ARG A 168 -19.24 40.42 15.26
C ARG A 168 -19.68 41.62 14.42
N GLU A 169 -18.72 42.30 13.78
CA GLU A 169 -18.97 43.64 13.25
C GLU A 169 -19.67 43.66 11.89
N PHE A 170 -19.39 42.67 11.04
CA PHE A 170 -19.67 42.81 9.61
C PHE A 170 -20.78 41.91 9.06
N GLY A 171 -21.37 41.02 9.86
CA GLY A 171 -22.55 40.27 9.42
C GLY A 171 -22.31 38.82 9.01
N ALA A 172 -21.08 38.28 9.02
CA ALA A 172 -20.84 36.87 8.69
C ALA A 172 -21.75 35.92 9.48
N PHE A 173 -21.86 36.14 10.78
CA PHE A 173 -22.71 35.37 11.69
C PHE A 173 -24.00 36.11 12.05
N GLY A 174 -24.43 37.04 11.18
CA GLY A 174 -25.62 37.87 11.38
C GLY A 174 -26.93 37.16 11.02
N LYS A 175 -28.05 37.73 11.48
CA LYS A 175 -29.40 37.29 11.15
C LYS A 175 -30.32 38.49 11.02
N GLY A 176 -30.95 38.64 9.85
CA GLY A 176 -31.74 39.84 9.58
C GLY A 176 -30.86 41.08 9.63
N LYS A 177 -31.27 42.13 10.35
CA LYS A 177 -30.48 43.36 10.46
C LYS A 177 -29.41 43.34 11.55
N ASP A 178 -29.34 42.27 12.35
CA ASP A 178 -28.33 42.13 13.40
C ASP A 178 -27.05 41.53 12.81
N PRO A 179 -25.89 42.22 12.89
CA PRO A 179 -24.64 41.75 12.28
C PRO A 179 -24.02 40.55 13.01
N PHE A 180 -24.49 40.24 14.23
CA PHE A 180 -24.04 39.08 14.97
C PHE A 180 -25.20 38.45 15.72
N ASN A 181 -25.42 37.16 15.49
CA ASN A 181 -26.33 36.34 16.26
C ASN A 181 -25.55 35.20 16.90
N GLU A 182 -25.56 35.13 18.24
CA GLU A 182 -24.81 34.16 19.01
C GLU A 182 -25.12 32.71 18.62
N SER A 183 -26.40 32.37 18.45
CA SER A 183 -26.80 31.02 18.05
C SER A 183 -26.35 30.66 16.64
N VAL A 184 -26.26 31.64 15.73
CA VAL A 184 -25.67 31.43 14.40
C VAL A 184 -24.18 31.16 14.52
N TYR A 185 -23.43 31.98 15.26
CA TYR A 185 -22.00 31.76 15.47
C TYR A 185 -21.71 30.39 16.09
N LEU A 186 -22.35 30.05 17.21
CA LEU A 186 -22.11 28.78 17.90
C LEU A 186 -22.41 27.56 17.03
N ARG A 187 -23.41 27.65 16.15
CA ARG A 187 -23.76 26.59 15.19
C ARG A 187 -22.74 26.45 14.07
N LEU A 188 -22.12 27.57 13.64
CA LEU A 188 -21.20 27.59 12.51
C LEU A 188 -19.72 27.49 12.91
N ASN A 189 -19.39 27.71 14.19
CA ASN A 189 -18.02 27.66 14.70
C ASN A 189 -17.49 26.22 14.85
N TYR A 190 -16.17 26.08 14.97
CA TYR A 190 -15.46 24.79 14.95
C TYR A 190 -15.91 23.77 16.01
N PRO A 191 -16.35 24.12 17.24
CA PRO A 191 -16.78 23.09 18.20
C PRO A 191 -18.04 22.34 17.74
N ALA A 192 -18.94 23.02 17.02
CA ALA A 192 -20.09 22.37 16.39
C ALA A 192 -19.67 21.54 15.17
N ALA A 193 -18.69 22.03 14.39
CA ALA A 193 -18.14 21.31 13.26
C ALA A 193 -17.43 20.01 13.69
N PHE A 194 -16.66 20.00 14.77
CA PHE A 194 -16.04 18.78 15.33
C PHE A 194 -17.08 17.74 15.76
N LYS A 195 -18.20 18.16 16.35
CA LYS A 195 -19.30 17.25 16.68
C LYS A 195 -19.92 16.65 15.41
N SER A 196 -20.13 17.48 14.38
CA SER A 196 -20.64 17.01 13.09
C SER A 196 -19.68 16.06 12.39
N PHE A 197 -18.38 16.33 12.47
CA PHE A 197 -17.32 15.48 11.93
C PHE A 197 -17.32 14.09 12.59
N ALA A 198 -17.30 14.06 13.94
CA ALA A 198 -17.29 12.81 14.70
C ALA A 198 -18.48 11.90 14.35
N ALA A 199 -19.63 12.48 14.05
CA ALA A 199 -20.83 11.74 13.65
C ALA A 199 -20.73 11.11 12.25
N LYS A 200 -19.85 11.61 11.37
CA LYS A 200 -19.65 11.09 10.00
C LYS A 200 -18.69 9.89 9.96
N GLY A 201 -17.80 9.75 10.95
CA GLY A 201 -16.89 8.60 11.07
C GLY A 201 -15.76 8.52 10.03
N LEU A 202 -15.58 9.53 9.17
CA LEU A 202 -14.52 9.56 8.15
C LEU A 202 -13.16 9.98 8.76
N PRO A 203 -12.03 9.41 8.30
CA PRO A 203 -10.69 9.81 8.75
C PRO A 203 -10.27 11.16 8.15
N SER A 204 -9.63 12.04 8.93
CA SER A 204 -9.09 13.32 8.44
C SER A 204 -7.83 13.76 9.20
N HIS A 205 -7.12 14.72 8.63
CA HIS A 205 -5.82 15.20 9.10
C HIS A 205 -5.80 16.73 9.20
N LEU A 206 -5.43 17.26 10.36
CA LEU A 206 -5.43 18.69 10.64
C LEU A 206 -4.04 19.18 11.08
N TYR A 207 -3.47 20.13 10.36
CA TYR A 207 -2.26 20.82 10.77
C TYR A 207 -2.59 22.23 11.25
N ILE A 208 -2.13 22.60 12.43
CA ILE A 208 -2.39 23.90 13.07
C ILE A 208 -1.05 24.59 13.31
N ALA A 209 -0.94 25.85 12.92
CA ALA A 209 0.21 26.67 13.29
C ALA A 209 -0.19 28.09 13.64
N VAL A 210 0.59 28.75 14.49
CA VAL A 210 0.36 30.12 14.95
C VAL A 210 1.68 30.77 15.39
N GLY A 211 1.76 32.10 15.30
CA GLY A 211 2.86 32.88 15.87
C GLY A 211 2.72 33.07 17.38
N ASP A 212 3.80 33.26 18.13
CA ASP A 212 3.74 33.60 19.56
C ASP A 212 3.59 35.12 19.82
N ASP A 213 3.94 35.95 18.85
CA ASP A 213 3.78 37.41 18.85
C ASP A 213 2.47 37.88 18.18
N GLU A 214 1.43 37.03 18.19
CA GLU A 214 0.08 37.40 17.77
C GLU A 214 -0.44 38.63 18.54
N TRP A 215 -1.33 39.42 17.91
CA TRP A 215 -1.86 40.63 18.53
C TRP A 215 -2.51 40.30 19.87
N LYS A 216 -1.95 40.88 20.94
CA LYS A 216 -2.43 40.69 22.32
C LYS A 216 -3.58 41.65 22.60
N ASN A 217 -4.72 41.12 23.05
CA ASN A 217 -5.88 41.94 23.33
C ASN A 217 -5.57 42.95 24.45
N PRO A 218 -5.78 44.27 24.25
CA PRO A 218 -5.43 45.28 25.25
C PRO A 218 -6.32 45.22 26.50
N LYS A 219 -7.42 44.47 26.47
CA LYS A 219 -8.29 44.24 27.63
C LYS A 219 -7.81 42.99 28.38
N PRO A 220 -7.31 43.11 29.62
CA PRO A 220 -6.85 41.95 30.40
C PRO A 220 -7.94 40.94 30.77
N ALA A 221 -9.22 41.22 30.50
CA ALA A 221 -10.31 40.26 30.68
C ALA A 221 -10.47 39.32 29.46
N ASP A 222 -9.91 39.70 28.31
CA ASP A 222 -10.07 39.04 27.01
C ASP A 222 -8.76 38.36 26.54
N TYR A 223 -7.77 38.17 27.43
CA TYR A 223 -6.47 37.55 27.10
C TYR A 223 -6.58 36.11 26.57
N THR A 224 -7.70 35.43 26.87
CA THR A 224 -7.99 34.09 26.33
C THR A 224 -8.36 34.11 24.84
N HIS A 225 -8.45 35.30 24.23
CA HIS A 225 -8.76 35.49 22.81
C HIS A 225 -7.53 35.86 21.97
N ASP A 226 -6.33 35.82 22.55
CA ASP A 226 -5.09 35.89 21.78
C ASP A 226 -5.01 34.63 20.90
N LEU A 227 -4.65 34.79 19.61
CA LEU A 227 -4.80 33.71 18.62
C LEU A 227 -3.88 32.52 18.89
N ASP A 228 -2.73 32.73 19.53
CA ASP A 228 -1.85 31.67 20.02
C ASP A 228 -2.55 30.78 21.05
N PHE A 229 -3.28 31.40 21.98
CA PHE A 229 -4.10 30.68 22.95
C PHE A 229 -5.28 29.97 22.27
N GLU A 230 -6.04 30.65 21.41
CA GLU A 230 -7.18 30.05 20.71
C GLU A 230 -6.77 28.89 19.80
N ALA A 231 -5.63 28.98 19.11
CA ALA A 231 -5.09 27.88 18.32
C ALA A 231 -4.75 26.66 19.18
N HIS A 232 -4.22 26.88 20.39
CA HIS A 232 -4.00 25.80 21.36
C HIS A 232 -5.33 25.17 21.81
N VAL A 233 -6.39 25.97 22.02
CA VAL A 233 -7.73 25.46 22.35
C VAL A 233 -8.29 24.61 21.20
N VAL A 234 -8.11 25.02 19.94
CA VAL A 234 -8.48 24.22 18.77
C VAL A 234 -7.74 22.89 18.78
N PHE A 235 -6.41 22.89 18.91
CA PHE A 235 -5.61 21.66 18.97
C PHE A 235 -6.07 20.73 20.09
N ASN A 236 -6.22 21.26 21.30
CA ASN A 236 -6.65 20.49 22.46
C ASN A 236 -8.06 19.88 22.25
N GLN A 237 -8.96 20.56 21.56
CA GLN A 237 -10.26 19.94 21.21
C GLN A 237 -10.12 18.90 20.09
N ALA A 238 -9.32 19.18 19.05
CA ALA A 238 -9.16 18.34 17.87
C ALA A 238 -8.61 16.94 18.21
N VAL A 239 -7.58 16.85 19.05
CA VAL A 239 -6.97 15.56 19.45
C VAL A 239 -7.88 14.63 20.24
N ARG A 240 -9.08 15.10 20.62
CA ARG A 240 -10.12 14.32 21.32
C ARG A 240 -11.27 13.92 20.40
N VAL A 241 -11.23 14.32 19.13
CA VAL A 241 -12.23 13.96 18.12
C VAL A 241 -11.82 12.62 17.50
N PRO A 242 -12.68 11.58 17.54
CA PRO A 242 -12.38 10.31 16.89
C PRO A 242 -12.10 10.50 15.40
N ASN A 243 -11.15 9.73 14.86
CA ASN A 243 -10.76 9.73 13.44
C ASN A 243 -10.20 11.07 12.91
N LEU A 244 -9.82 11.99 13.80
CA LEU A 244 -9.11 13.22 13.45
C LEU A 244 -7.69 13.17 14.01
N THR A 245 -6.68 13.09 13.14
CA THR A 245 -5.29 13.29 13.54
C THR A 245 -4.96 14.78 13.52
N SER A 246 -4.10 15.25 14.42
CA SER A 246 -3.77 16.67 14.51
C SER A 246 -2.33 16.94 14.91
N GLU A 247 -1.69 17.89 14.24
CA GLU A 247 -0.36 18.43 14.55
C GLU A 247 -0.47 19.92 14.89
N PHE A 248 0.37 20.40 15.81
CA PHE A 248 0.37 21.79 16.26
C PHE A 248 1.78 22.37 16.34
N ARG A 249 1.97 23.59 15.82
CA ARG A 249 3.19 24.38 15.95
C ARG A 249 2.89 25.77 16.50
N VAL A 250 3.74 26.23 17.41
CA VAL A 250 3.88 27.64 17.77
C VAL A 250 5.27 28.06 17.32
N VAL A 251 5.37 29.15 16.57
CA VAL A 251 6.64 29.63 16.01
C VAL A 251 6.85 31.10 16.37
N ASP A 252 8.11 31.53 16.39
CA ASP A 252 8.50 32.93 16.58
C ASP A 252 7.89 33.80 15.47
N GLY A 253 7.16 34.85 15.83
CA GLY A 253 6.60 35.84 14.90
C GLY A 253 5.12 36.16 15.08
N GLY A 254 4.63 37.12 14.28
CA GLY A 254 3.30 37.71 14.43
C GLY A 254 2.25 37.24 13.41
N HIS A 255 1.24 38.07 13.18
CA HIS A 255 0.12 37.78 12.29
C HIS A 255 0.44 38.06 10.81
N ASP A 256 1.46 37.40 10.27
CA ASP A 256 2.00 37.69 8.94
C ASP A 256 2.67 36.49 8.23
N TRP A 257 3.22 36.76 7.04
CA TRP A 257 3.79 35.75 6.16
C TRP A 257 5.13 35.17 6.61
N ASP A 258 5.83 35.80 7.57
CA ASP A 258 7.03 35.21 8.18
C ASP A 258 6.66 34.00 9.04
N VAL A 259 5.43 33.96 9.57
CA VAL A 259 4.82 32.79 10.21
C VAL A 259 4.17 31.88 9.19
N TRP A 260 3.26 32.39 8.35
CA TRP A 260 2.42 31.55 7.48
C TRP A 260 3.21 30.82 6.38
N GLY A 261 4.25 31.45 5.83
CA GLY A 261 5.04 30.86 4.75
C GLY A 261 5.81 29.60 5.16
N PRO A 262 6.65 29.65 6.21
CA PRO A 262 7.35 28.48 6.73
C PRO A 262 6.41 27.40 7.27
N THR A 263 5.39 27.78 8.04
CA THR A 263 4.47 26.78 8.63
C THR A 263 3.56 26.13 7.60
N PHE A 264 3.24 26.81 6.48
CA PHE A 264 2.61 26.17 5.33
C PHE A 264 3.47 25.05 4.75
N VAL A 265 4.79 25.25 4.66
CA VAL A 265 5.72 24.24 4.10
C VAL A 265 5.68 22.96 4.95
N GLU A 266 5.75 23.10 6.26
CA GLU A 266 5.59 21.96 7.18
C GLU A 266 4.21 21.31 7.07
N GLY A 267 3.15 22.13 7.06
CA GLY A 267 1.78 21.65 6.93
C GLY A 267 1.53 20.89 5.64
N ALA A 268 2.09 21.36 4.51
CA ALA A 268 2.00 20.70 3.22
C ALA A 268 2.65 19.31 3.26
N LYS A 269 3.89 19.20 3.78
CA LYS A 269 4.57 17.90 3.96
C LYS A 269 3.74 16.95 4.81
N TYR A 270 3.11 17.44 5.88
CA TYR A 270 2.25 16.63 6.74
C TYR A 270 0.99 16.14 6.00
N ILE A 271 0.20 17.04 5.39
CA ILE A 271 -1.08 16.62 4.79
C ILE A 271 -0.92 15.73 3.56
N PHE A 272 0.15 15.92 2.78
CA PHE A 272 0.38 15.15 1.54
C PHE A 272 0.93 13.74 1.79
N GLN A 273 1.19 13.38 3.05
CA GLN A 273 1.35 11.97 3.45
C GLN A 273 0.01 11.20 3.35
N TYR A 274 -1.11 11.92 3.43
CA TYR A 274 -2.45 11.34 3.52
C TYR A 274 -3.35 11.68 2.33
N VAL A 275 -3.10 12.81 1.67
CA VAL A 275 -3.85 13.31 0.50
C VAL A 275 -2.94 13.30 -0.71
N GLY A 276 -3.46 12.98 -1.90
CA GLY A 276 -2.64 12.79 -3.11
C GLY A 276 -2.91 11.49 -3.84
N LYS A 277 -3.67 10.59 -3.23
CA LYS A 277 -3.97 9.26 -3.77
C LYS A 277 -5.23 9.34 -4.65
N PRO A 278 -5.15 8.99 -5.95
CA PRO A 278 -6.34 8.71 -6.76
C PRO A 278 -7.23 7.72 -6.01
N PRO A 279 -8.58 7.82 -6.13
CA PRO A 279 -9.44 6.77 -5.61
C PRO A 279 -8.99 5.45 -6.24
N ALA A 280 -8.84 4.42 -5.39
CA ALA A 280 -8.52 3.08 -5.82
C ALA A 280 -9.46 2.69 -6.95
N VAL A 281 -8.94 2.39 -8.15
CA VAL A 281 -9.72 1.62 -9.11
C VAL A 281 -9.82 0.24 -8.46
N PRO A 282 -11.03 -0.23 -8.08
CA PRO A 282 -11.13 -1.48 -7.36
C PRO A 282 -10.47 -2.58 -8.17
N MET A 283 -9.53 -3.29 -7.55
CA MET A 283 -8.92 -4.47 -8.16
C MET A 283 -10.05 -5.42 -8.59
N LYS A 284 -10.04 -5.83 -9.87
CA LYS A 284 -10.95 -6.86 -10.38
C LYS A 284 -10.45 -8.21 -9.90
N ALA A 285 -10.87 -8.58 -8.70
CA ALA A 285 -10.50 -9.85 -8.10
C ALA A 285 -11.73 -10.66 -7.72
N SER A 286 -11.53 -11.98 -7.65
CA SER A 286 -12.38 -12.87 -6.87
C SER A 286 -11.75 -13.00 -5.49
N VAL A 287 -12.51 -12.72 -4.44
CA VAL A 287 -12.09 -12.90 -3.05
C VAL A 287 -12.71 -14.20 -2.53
N ILE A 288 -11.90 -15.01 -1.88
CA ILE A 288 -12.28 -16.20 -1.13
C ILE A 288 -11.76 -16.05 0.29
N GLY A 289 -12.51 -16.57 1.25
CA GLY A 289 -12.05 -16.51 2.63
C GLY A 289 -13.14 -16.86 3.63
N THR A 290 -12.83 -16.59 4.89
CA THR A 290 -13.60 -16.89 6.08
C THR A 290 -13.66 -15.66 6.97
N ALA A 291 -14.33 -15.77 8.12
CA ALA A 291 -14.34 -14.68 9.09
C ALA A 291 -13.06 -14.62 9.95
N GLY A 292 -12.16 -15.60 9.81
CA GLY A 292 -10.90 -15.68 10.56
C GLY A 292 -9.70 -15.15 9.77
N GLU A 293 -8.50 -15.41 10.26
CA GLU A 293 -7.27 -14.96 9.61
C GLU A 293 -6.83 -15.94 8.51
N ASP A 294 -7.18 -15.67 7.26
CA ASP A 294 -6.76 -16.53 6.14
C ASP A 294 -5.41 -16.07 5.56
N ARG A 295 -4.75 -16.98 4.82
CA ARG A 295 -3.44 -16.75 4.20
C ARG A 295 -3.42 -17.31 2.78
N ALA A 296 -2.93 -16.51 1.83
CA ALA A 296 -2.80 -16.93 0.44
C ALA A 296 -1.71 -18.00 0.27
N GLY A 297 -1.96 -19.06 -0.50
CA GLY A 297 -0.97 -20.07 -0.83
C GLY A 297 -0.57 -20.06 -2.31
N GLY A 298 0.30 -20.99 -2.68
CA GLY A 298 0.79 -21.14 -4.05
C GLY A 298 -0.33 -21.28 -5.08
N ILE A 299 -0.01 -20.91 -6.32
CA ILE A 299 -0.91 -20.98 -7.48
C ILE A 299 -0.17 -21.61 -8.66
N ALA A 300 -0.84 -22.46 -9.43
CA ALA A 300 -0.26 -23.10 -10.61
C ALA A 300 -1.29 -23.27 -11.73
N THR A 301 -0.82 -23.30 -12.98
CA THR A 301 -1.65 -23.50 -14.17
C THR A 301 -1.22 -24.75 -14.92
N ASP A 302 -2.18 -25.60 -15.30
CA ASP A 302 -1.91 -26.76 -16.15
C ASP A 302 -1.88 -26.41 -17.65
N ALA A 303 -1.46 -27.37 -18.49
CA ALA A 303 -1.36 -27.14 -19.93
C ALA A 303 -2.72 -26.87 -20.62
N SER A 304 -3.85 -27.16 -19.96
CA SER A 304 -5.19 -26.86 -20.46
C SER A 304 -5.68 -25.47 -20.02
N GLY A 305 -4.90 -24.76 -19.20
CA GLY A 305 -5.24 -23.47 -18.63
C GLY A 305 -6.08 -23.56 -17.34
N ASN A 306 -6.25 -24.75 -16.75
CA ASN A 306 -6.91 -24.83 -15.44
C ASN A 306 -5.97 -24.26 -14.37
N VAL A 307 -6.54 -23.56 -13.40
CA VAL A 307 -5.81 -22.91 -12.32
C VAL A 307 -6.05 -23.65 -11.02
N TYR A 308 -4.98 -23.91 -10.27
CA TYR A 308 -4.98 -24.51 -8.95
C TYR A 308 -4.49 -23.48 -7.95
N GLN A 309 -5.32 -23.10 -6.99
CA GLN A 309 -5.02 -22.09 -5.98
C GLN A 309 -5.12 -22.72 -4.59
N ALA A 310 -4.10 -22.53 -3.76
CA ALA A 310 -4.15 -22.87 -2.35
C ALA A 310 -4.48 -21.64 -1.48
N ALA A 311 -5.19 -21.86 -0.40
CA ALA A 311 -5.41 -20.90 0.68
C ALA A 311 -5.37 -21.65 2.01
N ALA A 312 -4.80 -21.07 3.07
CA ALA A 312 -4.92 -21.59 4.43
C ALA A 312 -5.96 -20.75 5.16
N ALA A 313 -7.02 -21.37 5.68
CA ALA A 313 -8.17 -20.66 6.20
C ALA A 313 -8.59 -21.12 7.59
N GLU A 314 -9.01 -20.18 8.43
CA GLU A 314 -9.52 -20.43 9.80
C GLU A 314 -11.02 -20.76 9.80
N GLY A 315 -11.45 -21.52 8.80
CA GLY A 315 -12.84 -21.91 8.64
C GLY A 315 -13.10 -22.74 7.38
N SER A 316 -14.37 -23.07 7.18
CA SER A 316 -14.80 -23.87 6.03
C SER A 316 -14.76 -23.05 4.75
N LEU A 317 -13.87 -23.42 3.82
CA LEU A 317 -13.83 -22.88 2.46
C LEU A 317 -14.77 -23.69 1.55
N ASP A 318 -15.73 -23.00 0.93
CA ASP A 318 -16.72 -23.59 0.00
C ASP A 318 -17.50 -24.78 0.57
N GLY A 319 -17.78 -24.78 1.87
CA GLY A 319 -18.47 -25.88 2.55
C GLY A 319 -17.61 -27.15 2.71
N SER A 320 -16.30 -27.06 2.42
CA SER A 320 -15.35 -28.15 2.69
C SER A 320 -15.16 -28.37 4.20
N PRO A 321 -14.83 -29.58 4.65
CA PRO A 321 -14.55 -29.84 6.06
C PRO A 321 -13.47 -28.91 6.61
N TYR A 322 -13.69 -28.46 7.85
CA TYR A 322 -12.74 -27.69 8.65
C TYR A 322 -12.46 -28.44 9.95
N ALA A 323 -11.20 -28.74 10.23
CA ALA A 323 -10.76 -29.61 11.32
C ALA A 323 -10.20 -28.84 12.53
N GLY A 324 -9.69 -27.63 12.34
CA GLY A 324 -9.21 -26.74 13.41
C GLY A 324 -8.14 -25.77 12.91
N GLY A 325 -7.63 -24.92 13.80
CA GLY A 325 -6.57 -23.94 13.51
C GLY A 325 -6.72 -23.25 12.15
N LYS A 326 -5.87 -23.62 11.19
CA LYS A 326 -6.01 -23.26 9.78
C LYS A 326 -5.96 -24.54 8.95
N ASP A 327 -6.89 -24.71 8.03
CA ASP A 327 -6.86 -25.81 7.05
C ASP A 327 -6.51 -25.29 5.66
N VAL A 328 -5.75 -26.06 4.90
CA VAL A 328 -5.46 -25.73 3.50
C VAL A 328 -6.64 -26.12 2.61
N GLY A 329 -7.23 -25.16 1.90
CA GLY A 329 -8.13 -25.37 0.78
C GLY A 329 -7.38 -25.32 -0.55
N LEU A 330 -7.35 -26.43 -1.29
CA LEU A 330 -6.91 -26.47 -2.69
C LEU A 330 -8.13 -26.36 -3.61
N ILE A 331 -8.15 -25.34 -4.47
CA ILE A 331 -9.27 -25.03 -5.36
C ILE A 331 -8.81 -25.14 -6.80
N LYS A 332 -9.58 -25.87 -7.62
CA LYS A 332 -9.38 -25.93 -9.08
C LYS A 332 -10.42 -25.07 -9.79
N TYR A 333 -9.97 -24.30 -10.77
CA TYR A 333 -10.77 -23.51 -11.68
C TYR A 333 -10.51 -23.92 -13.13
N ALA A 334 -11.55 -23.89 -13.95
CA ALA A 334 -11.45 -23.98 -15.40
C ALA A 334 -10.87 -22.68 -16.00
N PRO A 335 -10.40 -22.68 -17.26
CA PRO A 335 -9.79 -21.51 -17.89
C PRO A 335 -10.72 -20.30 -18.00
N ASP A 336 -12.04 -20.52 -17.92
CA ASP A 336 -13.07 -19.48 -17.92
C ASP A 336 -13.35 -18.89 -16.52
N GLY A 337 -12.56 -19.30 -15.52
CA GLY A 337 -12.72 -18.89 -14.12
C GLY A 337 -13.73 -19.73 -13.34
N THR A 338 -14.44 -20.68 -13.96
CA THR A 338 -15.44 -21.51 -13.28
C THR A 338 -14.78 -22.47 -12.30
N ARG A 339 -15.15 -22.38 -11.02
CA ARG A 339 -14.69 -23.33 -10.00
C ARG A 339 -15.18 -24.74 -10.29
N GLN A 340 -14.26 -25.70 -10.29
CA GLN A 340 -14.52 -27.13 -10.54
C GLN A 340 -14.66 -27.91 -9.24
N TRP A 341 -13.73 -27.71 -8.29
CA TRP A 341 -13.76 -28.38 -6.99
C TRP A 341 -12.90 -27.65 -5.97
N THR A 342 -13.19 -27.91 -4.69
CA THR A 342 -12.38 -27.52 -3.52
C THR A 342 -12.06 -28.77 -2.70
N ARG A 343 -10.83 -28.89 -2.18
CA ARG A 343 -10.37 -29.98 -1.31
C ARG A 343 -9.69 -29.41 -0.08
N SER A 344 -10.13 -29.85 1.09
CA SER A 344 -9.48 -29.52 2.36
C SER A 344 -8.33 -30.51 2.67
N ILE A 345 -7.24 -29.96 3.18
CA ILE A 345 -6.06 -30.62 3.73
C ILE A 345 -5.90 -30.04 5.14
N GLY A 346 -6.35 -30.77 6.15
CA GLY A 346 -6.53 -30.20 7.48
C GLY A 346 -6.52 -31.23 8.60
N THR A 347 -6.08 -30.80 9.77
CA THR A 347 -6.11 -31.50 11.06
C THR A 347 -6.70 -30.58 12.13
N SER A 348 -6.71 -30.98 13.41
CA SER A 348 -7.04 -30.03 14.48
C SER A 348 -5.98 -28.93 14.70
N GLY A 349 -4.82 -29.09 14.06
CA GLY A 349 -3.71 -28.15 14.09
C GLY A 349 -3.82 -27.04 13.04
N THR A 350 -2.66 -26.56 12.59
CA THR A 350 -2.48 -25.53 11.58
C THR A 350 -1.74 -26.13 10.41
N GLU A 351 -2.36 -26.08 9.24
CA GLU A 351 -1.80 -26.40 7.94
C GLU A 351 -1.65 -25.12 7.12
N ARG A 352 -0.45 -24.88 6.60
CA ARG A 352 -0.15 -23.73 5.74
C ARG A 352 0.51 -24.22 4.46
N ALA A 353 -0.14 -24.02 3.32
CA ALA A 353 0.41 -24.34 2.01
C ALA A 353 1.14 -23.14 1.40
N TYR A 354 2.42 -23.31 1.04
CA TYR A 354 3.20 -22.28 0.35
C TYR A 354 3.34 -22.57 -1.15
N GLY A 355 3.58 -23.83 -1.52
CA GLY A 355 3.86 -24.21 -2.90
C GLY A 355 2.74 -25.05 -3.51
N VAL A 356 2.42 -24.77 -4.77
CA VAL A 356 1.56 -25.61 -5.62
C VAL A 356 2.25 -25.81 -6.96
N ALA A 357 2.29 -27.04 -7.46
CA ALA A 357 2.81 -27.37 -8.78
C ALA A 357 1.90 -28.41 -9.45
N VAL A 358 1.82 -28.38 -10.78
CA VAL A 358 1.02 -29.31 -11.57
C VAL A 358 1.87 -29.89 -12.69
N ASP A 359 1.79 -31.20 -12.89
CA ASP A 359 2.53 -31.87 -13.96
C ASP A 359 1.76 -31.92 -15.28
N ALA A 360 2.41 -32.46 -16.31
CA ALA A 360 1.82 -32.57 -17.64
C ALA A 360 0.59 -33.50 -17.71
N GLN A 361 0.39 -34.36 -16.71
CA GLN A 361 -0.77 -35.24 -16.57
C GLN A 361 -1.91 -34.59 -15.77
N GLY A 362 -1.72 -33.37 -15.26
CA GLY A 362 -2.69 -32.66 -14.45
C GLY A 362 -2.74 -33.12 -12.98
N ARG A 363 -1.73 -33.87 -12.51
CA ARG A 363 -1.58 -34.19 -11.08
C ARG A 363 -1.01 -32.96 -10.38
N VAL A 364 -1.67 -32.54 -9.31
CA VAL A 364 -1.31 -31.33 -8.55
C VAL A 364 -0.71 -31.73 -7.21
N VAL A 365 0.43 -31.11 -6.86
CA VAL A 365 1.13 -31.28 -5.60
C VAL A 365 1.05 -29.99 -4.81
N VAL A 366 0.69 -30.10 -3.53
CA VAL A 366 0.68 -29.01 -2.56
C VAL A 366 1.72 -29.31 -1.48
N THR A 367 2.51 -28.31 -1.10
CA THR A 367 3.49 -28.43 -0.01
C THR A 367 3.40 -27.27 0.96
N GLY A 368 3.86 -27.51 2.18
CA GLY A 368 3.71 -26.58 3.29
C GLY A 368 4.24 -27.16 4.59
N TYR A 369 3.65 -26.69 5.69
CA TYR A 369 3.83 -27.30 7.01
C TYR A 369 2.50 -27.61 7.71
N THR A 370 2.54 -28.59 8.62
CA THR A 370 1.46 -28.95 9.54
C THR A 370 2.04 -29.04 10.95
N ASN A 371 1.29 -28.63 11.97
CA ASN A 371 1.63 -28.96 13.37
C ASN A 371 0.69 -30.02 13.96
N GLY A 372 0.02 -30.79 13.10
CA GLY A 372 -0.83 -31.93 13.45
C GLY A 372 -0.35 -33.24 12.84
N ASP A 373 -1.22 -34.25 12.88
CA ASP A 373 -0.99 -35.59 12.33
C ASP A 373 -1.71 -35.75 10.99
N LEU A 374 -1.11 -35.20 9.93
CA LEU A 374 -1.75 -35.05 8.62
C LEU A 374 -1.76 -36.36 7.81
N ASP A 375 -0.76 -37.22 8.00
CA ASP A 375 -0.67 -38.52 7.32
C ASP A 375 -1.07 -39.72 8.19
N GLY A 376 -1.41 -39.49 9.47
CA GLY A 376 -1.78 -40.52 10.44
C GLY A 376 -0.57 -41.25 11.05
N GLY A 377 0.65 -40.84 10.73
CA GLY A 377 1.91 -41.41 11.21
C GLY A 377 2.60 -40.60 12.31
N HIS A 378 2.09 -39.42 12.65
CA HIS A 378 2.75 -38.42 13.50
C HIS A 378 1.85 -38.01 14.69
N ALA A 379 1.26 -39.01 15.36
CA ALA A 379 0.34 -38.80 16.47
C ALA A 379 0.95 -37.92 17.58
N GLY A 380 0.26 -36.84 17.92
CA GLY A 380 0.70 -35.89 18.95
C GLY A 380 1.78 -34.91 18.49
N ASN A 381 2.02 -34.79 17.17
CA ASN A 381 2.81 -33.69 16.63
C ASN A 381 2.25 -32.35 17.11
N THR A 382 3.16 -31.44 17.47
CA THR A 382 2.86 -30.07 17.94
C THR A 382 3.86 -29.05 17.41
N THR A 383 4.86 -29.52 16.65
CA THR A 383 5.85 -28.69 15.97
C THR A 383 5.59 -28.75 14.47
N ASP A 384 6.05 -27.75 13.74
CA ASP A 384 5.82 -27.74 12.30
C ASP A 384 6.60 -28.89 11.65
N ASP A 385 5.91 -29.76 10.93
CA ASP A 385 6.49 -30.77 10.05
C ASP A 385 6.19 -30.39 8.60
N ALA A 386 7.14 -30.62 7.70
CA ALA A 386 6.93 -30.42 6.28
C ALA A 386 5.94 -31.47 5.75
N PHE A 387 5.10 -31.08 4.79
CA PHE A 387 4.22 -32.03 4.12
C PHE A 387 4.23 -31.88 2.61
N ALA A 388 3.80 -32.95 1.93
CA ALA A 388 3.35 -32.90 0.55
C ALA A 388 2.07 -33.73 0.37
N VAL A 389 1.13 -33.22 -0.42
CA VAL A 389 -0.10 -33.93 -0.80
C VAL A 389 -0.26 -33.87 -2.31
N GLN A 390 -0.61 -34.99 -2.94
CA GLN A 390 -0.91 -35.01 -4.37
C GLN A 390 -2.37 -35.40 -4.64
N TYR A 391 -2.96 -34.72 -5.62
CA TYR A 391 -4.28 -35.04 -6.16
C TYR A 391 -4.17 -35.28 -7.67
N ASP A 392 -5.09 -36.08 -8.21
CA ASP A 392 -5.30 -36.15 -9.66
C ASP A 392 -6.09 -34.92 -10.18
N GLY A 393 -6.23 -34.81 -11.50
CA GLY A 393 -6.96 -33.70 -12.12
C GLY A 393 -8.45 -33.62 -11.79
N ALA A 394 -9.04 -34.70 -11.26
CA ALA A 394 -10.42 -34.78 -10.79
C ALA A 394 -10.56 -34.44 -9.29
N GLY A 395 -9.45 -34.20 -8.59
CA GLY A 395 -9.42 -33.89 -7.18
C GLY A 395 -9.50 -35.11 -6.27
N ASN A 396 -9.16 -36.31 -6.74
CA ASN A 396 -8.97 -37.47 -5.86
C ASN A 396 -7.57 -37.41 -5.25
N ARG A 397 -7.47 -37.57 -3.93
CA ARG A 397 -6.18 -37.60 -3.24
C ARG A 397 -5.46 -38.89 -3.58
N LEU A 398 -4.26 -38.78 -4.16
CA LEU A 398 -3.41 -39.91 -4.49
C LEU A 398 -2.58 -40.35 -3.28
N TRP A 399 -1.97 -39.39 -2.57
CA TRP A 399 -1.20 -39.66 -1.36
C TRP A 399 -1.04 -38.38 -0.52
N VAL A 400 -0.66 -38.59 0.74
CA VAL A 400 -0.22 -37.56 1.71
C VAL A 400 1.06 -38.05 2.37
N LYS A 401 2.01 -37.14 2.56
CA LYS A 401 3.29 -37.39 3.23
C LYS A 401 3.58 -36.25 4.20
N GLN A 402 3.89 -36.60 5.44
CA GLN A 402 4.44 -35.70 6.44
C GLN A 402 5.86 -36.18 6.78
N PHE A 403 6.78 -35.24 6.95
CA PHE A 403 8.16 -35.54 7.34
C PHE A 403 8.78 -34.37 8.09
N GLY A 404 9.59 -34.69 9.09
CA GLY A 404 10.24 -33.72 9.95
C GLY A 404 11.05 -34.43 11.04
N VAL A 405 11.76 -33.65 11.84
CA VAL A 405 12.51 -34.15 12.98
C VAL A 405 11.64 -33.96 14.23
N PRO A 406 11.32 -35.01 14.99
CA PRO A 406 10.43 -34.89 16.15
C PRO A 406 10.84 -33.76 17.11
N GLY A 407 9.94 -32.81 17.34
CA GLY A 407 10.15 -31.67 18.23
C GLY A 407 11.00 -30.53 17.64
N ALA A 408 11.41 -30.63 16.38
CA ALA A 408 12.03 -29.55 15.61
C ALA A 408 11.00 -28.99 14.61
N ALA A 409 11.21 -27.75 14.18
CA ALA A 409 10.39 -27.17 13.12
C ALA A 409 11.01 -27.45 11.75
N ASP A 410 10.21 -27.99 10.86
CA ASP A 410 10.52 -28.35 9.48
C ASP A 410 9.42 -27.76 8.59
N ARG A 411 9.80 -26.90 7.64
CA ARG A 411 8.82 -26.26 6.74
C ARG A 411 9.27 -26.37 5.30
N SER A 412 8.33 -26.73 4.43
CA SER A 412 8.51 -26.66 2.97
C SER A 412 7.85 -25.41 2.42
N TYR A 413 8.60 -24.59 1.70
CA TYR A 413 8.15 -23.32 1.12
C TYR A 413 7.82 -23.43 -0.37
N SER A 414 8.39 -24.39 -1.09
CA SER A 414 8.25 -24.45 -2.54
C SER A 414 8.26 -25.87 -3.07
N VAL A 415 7.52 -26.10 -4.16
CA VAL A 415 7.48 -27.35 -4.90
C VAL A 415 7.67 -27.10 -6.40
N ALA A 416 8.46 -27.95 -7.05
CA ALA A 416 8.57 -28.02 -8.51
C ALA A 416 8.39 -29.46 -8.99
N VAL A 417 7.90 -29.63 -10.22
CA VAL A 417 7.73 -30.95 -10.86
C VAL A 417 8.48 -30.99 -12.19
N ASP A 418 9.16 -32.09 -12.46
CA ASP A 418 9.82 -32.39 -13.75
C ASP A 418 9.64 -33.88 -14.07
N GLY A 419 8.69 -34.19 -14.97
CA GLY A 419 8.24 -35.56 -15.20
C GLY A 419 7.67 -36.20 -13.93
N ASP A 420 8.22 -37.35 -13.52
CA ASP A 420 7.83 -38.06 -12.29
C ASP A 420 8.58 -37.58 -11.03
N ALA A 421 9.47 -36.60 -11.17
CA ALA A 421 10.21 -36.05 -10.04
C ALA A 421 9.46 -34.87 -9.42
N ILE A 422 9.34 -34.90 -8.09
CA ILE A 422 8.75 -33.82 -7.28
C ILE A 422 9.85 -33.31 -6.37
N TYR A 423 10.14 -32.02 -6.40
CA TYR A 423 11.19 -31.39 -5.62
C TYR A 423 10.60 -30.44 -4.59
N LEU A 424 11.00 -30.57 -3.33
CA LEU A 424 10.53 -29.75 -2.21
C LEU A 424 11.69 -29.01 -1.58
N GLY A 425 11.57 -27.69 -1.39
CA GLY A 425 12.58 -26.85 -0.78
C GLY A 425 12.06 -26.17 0.49
N GLY A 426 12.92 -26.06 1.49
CA GLY A 426 12.51 -25.55 2.79
C GLY A 426 13.65 -25.41 3.79
N TYR A 427 13.32 -25.45 5.08
CA TYR A 427 14.31 -25.50 6.17
C TYR A 427 13.95 -26.53 7.24
N THR A 428 14.94 -26.93 8.02
CA THR A 428 14.82 -27.78 9.20
C THR A 428 15.58 -27.18 10.39
N LYS A 429 15.03 -27.29 11.60
CA LYS A 429 15.74 -27.05 12.88
C LYS A 429 16.40 -28.30 13.45
N GLY A 430 16.32 -29.42 12.73
CA GLY A 430 16.79 -30.72 13.19
C GLY A 430 17.78 -31.36 12.22
N ALA A 431 18.13 -32.61 12.53
CA ALA A 431 18.97 -33.46 11.68
C ALA A 431 18.10 -34.29 10.71
N LEU A 432 17.52 -33.63 9.70
CA LEU A 432 16.56 -34.24 8.77
C LEU A 432 17.23 -35.16 7.74
N GLY A 433 18.39 -34.76 7.24
CA GLY A 433 19.21 -35.57 6.32
C GLY A 433 20.72 -35.48 6.58
N ALA A 434 21.15 -34.48 7.35
CA ALA A 434 22.51 -34.31 7.85
C ALA A 434 22.46 -33.73 9.27
N ALA A 435 23.60 -33.54 9.93
CA ALA A 435 23.61 -32.83 11.21
C ALA A 435 23.19 -31.37 11.00
N ASN A 436 22.38 -30.84 11.92
CA ASN A 436 22.02 -29.43 11.93
C ASN A 436 23.26 -28.57 12.29
N GLN A 437 23.55 -27.53 11.51
CA GLN A 437 24.76 -26.72 11.67
C GLN A 437 24.54 -25.39 12.38
N GLY A 438 23.29 -24.94 12.54
CA GLY A 438 22.94 -23.59 13.02
C GLY A 438 21.57 -23.52 13.69
N ASP A 439 20.81 -22.44 13.45
CA ASP A 439 19.41 -22.36 13.91
C ASP A 439 18.46 -23.09 12.94
N LYS A 440 18.66 -22.88 11.64
CA LYS A 440 17.91 -23.55 10.57
C LYS A 440 18.86 -23.89 9.45
N ASP A 441 18.77 -25.12 8.96
CA ASP A 441 19.48 -25.56 7.76
C ASP A 441 18.49 -25.66 6.61
N VAL A 442 18.93 -25.30 5.40
CA VAL A 442 18.14 -25.51 4.19
C VAL A 442 18.07 -27.00 3.85
N PHE A 443 16.91 -27.46 3.38
CA PHE A 443 16.80 -28.77 2.75
C PHE A 443 16.24 -28.70 1.32
N LEU A 444 16.60 -29.71 0.52
CA LEU A 444 16.01 -30.06 -0.76
C LEU A 444 15.69 -31.55 -0.76
N ALA A 445 14.44 -31.91 -0.98
CA ALA A 445 13.98 -33.29 -1.08
C ALA A 445 13.50 -33.60 -2.50
N ARG A 446 13.73 -34.83 -2.96
CA ARG A 446 13.12 -35.38 -4.16
C ARG A 446 12.21 -36.54 -3.80
N LEU A 447 10.95 -36.46 -4.22
CA LEU A 447 10.01 -37.56 -4.21
C LEU A 447 9.79 -38.12 -5.63
N ASN A 448 9.34 -39.37 -5.71
CA ASN A 448 8.79 -39.94 -6.94
C ASN A 448 7.27 -39.71 -7.04
N SER A 449 6.65 -40.17 -8.12
CA SER A 449 5.21 -40.05 -8.37
C SER A 449 4.32 -40.68 -7.30
N ASP A 450 4.84 -41.66 -6.54
CA ASP A 450 4.13 -42.33 -5.45
C ASP A 450 4.34 -41.65 -4.09
N GLY A 451 5.00 -40.48 -4.09
CA GLY A 451 5.34 -39.71 -2.88
C GLY A 451 6.44 -40.35 -2.04
N GLN A 452 7.21 -41.32 -2.57
CA GLN A 452 8.33 -41.91 -1.85
C GLN A 452 9.56 -41.01 -1.99
N GLN A 453 10.24 -40.76 -0.87
CA GLN A 453 11.50 -40.03 -0.88
C GLN A 453 12.58 -40.82 -1.60
N VAL A 454 13.12 -40.24 -2.67
CA VAL A 454 14.25 -40.78 -3.43
C VAL A 454 15.56 -40.32 -2.81
N TRP A 455 15.65 -39.03 -2.48
CA TRP A 455 16.78 -38.48 -1.77
C TRP A 455 16.38 -37.20 -1.02
N LEU A 456 17.17 -36.85 0.00
CA LEU A 456 17.10 -35.58 0.71
C LEU A 456 18.53 -35.03 0.88
N ARG A 457 18.67 -33.71 0.76
CA ARG A 457 19.90 -32.97 1.02
C ARG A 457 19.60 -31.90 2.03
N GLN A 458 20.47 -31.78 3.02
CA GLN A 458 20.45 -30.72 4.02
C GLN A 458 21.83 -30.04 3.99
N ALA A 459 21.83 -28.72 4.01
CA ALA A 459 23.04 -27.90 4.06
C ALA A 459 22.78 -26.68 4.93
N GLY A 460 23.80 -26.20 5.61
CA GLY A 460 23.68 -25.07 6.52
C GLY A 460 25.04 -24.54 6.94
N SER A 461 25.01 -23.52 7.75
CA SER A 461 26.13 -22.87 8.41
C SER A 461 25.81 -22.66 9.89
N ALA A 462 26.61 -21.90 10.63
CA ALA A 462 26.28 -21.53 12.00
C ALA A 462 25.07 -20.56 12.11
N GLY A 463 24.64 -19.99 10.99
CA GLY A 463 23.53 -19.03 10.89
C GLY A 463 22.17 -19.70 10.66
N GLU A 464 21.30 -18.96 9.97
CA GLU A 464 19.99 -19.42 9.53
C GLU A 464 19.99 -19.54 8.00
N GLU A 465 19.58 -20.68 7.47
CA GLU A 465 19.38 -20.91 6.05
C GLU A 465 17.95 -21.37 5.74
N LYS A 466 17.33 -20.72 4.77
CA LYS A 466 15.99 -21.10 4.27
C LYS A 466 16.01 -21.27 2.76
N GLY A 467 15.58 -22.42 2.27
CA GLY A 467 15.27 -22.64 0.87
C GLY A 467 13.87 -22.13 0.54
N MET A 468 13.77 -20.95 -0.06
CA MET A 468 12.50 -20.26 -0.29
C MET A 468 11.81 -20.71 -1.59
N ALA A 469 12.58 -21.02 -2.62
CA ALA A 469 12.05 -21.35 -3.95
C ALA A 469 12.81 -22.48 -4.65
N VAL A 470 12.08 -23.37 -5.32
CA VAL A 470 12.62 -24.46 -6.14
C VAL A 470 12.14 -24.33 -7.58
N ALA A 471 13.05 -24.55 -8.52
CA ALA A 471 12.73 -24.67 -9.94
C ALA A 471 13.44 -25.90 -10.51
N ALA A 472 12.79 -26.61 -11.43
CA ALA A 472 13.38 -27.75 -12.13
C ALA A 472 13.28 -27.54 -13.65
N SER A 473 14.36 -27.85 -14.36
CA SER A 473 14.38 -27.82 -15.83
C SER A 473 15.55 -28.64 -16.36
N GLY A 474 15.30 -29.42 -17.41
CA GLY A 474 16.34 -30.16 -18.14
C GLY A 474 17.11 -31.14 -17.26
N GLY A 475 16.45 -31.79 -16.29
CA GLY A 475 17.10 -32.72 -15.35
C GLY A 475 18.02 -32.05 -14.33
N SER A 476 17.97 -30.72 -14.20
CA SER A 476 18.62 -29.96 -13.13
C SER A 476 17.56 -29.39 -12.19
N VAL A 477 17.96 -29.22 -10.93
CA VAL A 477 17.12 -28.62 -9.90
C VAL A 477 17.86 -27.44 -9.32
N TYR A 478 17.16 -26.35 -9.10
CA TYR A 478 17.70 -25.13 -8.53
C TYR A 478 16.95 -24.82 -7.25
N LEU A 479 17.68 -24.47 -6.21
CA LEU A 479 17.15 -24.02 -4.92
C LEU A 479 17.71 -22.64 -4.65
N ALA A 480 16.83 -21.68 -4.37
CA ALA A 480 17.21 -20.33 -3.98
C ALA A 480 16.60 -19.95 -2.63
N GLY A 481 17.23 -18.99 -1.96
CA GLY A 481 16.83 -18.62 -0.62
C GLY A 481 17.73 -17.58 0.02
N MET A 482 17.78 -17.62 1.35
CA MET A 482 18.59 -16.72 2.18
C MET A 482 19.51 -17.49 3.13
N THR A 483 20.65 -16.91 3.45
CA THR A 483 21.60 -17.40 4.47
C THR A 483 22.06 -16.24 5.35
N ALA A 484 22.03 -16.43 6.67
CA ALA A 484 22.63 -15.53 7.64
C ALA A 484 24.07 -15.95 8.01
N GLY A 485 24.70 -16.77 7.17
CA GLY A 485 26.07 -17.25 7.35
C GLY A 485 26.77 -17.51 6.02
N SER A 486 27.69 -18.48 6.02
CA SER A 486 28.61 -18.72 4.90
C SER A 486 28.35 -20.09 4.28
N LEU A 487 27.45 -20.16 3.31
CA LEU A 487 27.33 -21.33 2.42
C LEU A 487 28.38 -21.28 1.29
N GLY A 488 28.74 -20.06 0.88
CA GLY A 488 29.82 -19.76 -0.06
C GLY A 488 30.63 -18.56 0.45
N THR A 489 30.81 -17.54 -0.39
CA THR A 489 31.39 -16.25 0.02
C THR A 489 30.29 -15.37 0.60
N SER A 490 30.46 -14.91 1.85
CA SER A 490 29.52 -13.97 2.49
C SER A 490 29.83 -12.52 2.12
N TYR A 491 28.79 -11.70 2.00
CA TYR A 491 28.86 -10.30 1.62
C TYR A 491 28.52 -9.33 2.76
N GLY A 492 27.92 -9.81 3.85
CA GLY A 492 27.72 -9.03 5.05
C GLY A 492 26.52 -9.50 5.87
N GLY A 493 25.36 -8.89 5.63
CA GLY A 493 24.12 -9.21 6.33
C GLY A 493 23.57 -10.59 5.96
N VAL A 494 22.25 -10.70 5.91
CA VAL A 494 21.62 -11.87 5.28
C VAL A 494 21.91 -11.80 3.79
N ASP A 495 22.40 -12.88 3.20
CA ASP A 495 22.72 -12.94 1.76
C ASP A 495 21.74 -13.87 1.02
N GLY A 496 21.47 -13.54 -0.24
CA GLY A 496 20.76 -14.42 -1.15
C GLY A 496 21.67 -15.56 -1.60
N PHE A 497 21.10 -16.73 -1.88
CA PHE A 497 21.85 -17.80 -2.55
C PHE A 497 21.02 -18.50 -3.61
N VAL A 498 21.72 -19.15 -4.53
CA VAL A 498 21.17 -20.15 -5.46
C VAL A 498 22.14 -21.32 -5.60
N THR A 499 21.60 -22.53 -5.57
CA THR A 499 22.36 -23.77 -5.72
C THR A 499 21.74 -24.61 -6.83
N ARG A 500 22.56 -25.12 -7.75
CA ARG A 500 22.16 -26.10 -8.76
C ARG A 500 22.53 -27.50 -8.32
N TYR A 501 21.60 -28.42 -8.46
CA TYR A 501 21.77 -29.84 -8.21
C TYR A 501 21.55 -30.65 -9.50
N SER A 502 22.25 -31.79 -9.58
CA SER A 502 21.96 -32.84 -10.54
C SER A 502 20.63 -33.53 -10.20
N ALA A 503 20.05 -34.28 -11.16
CA ALA A 503 18.87 -35.11 -10.88
C ALA A 503 19.08 -36.14 -9.75
N ALA A 504 20.34 -36.56 -9.51
CA ALA A 504 20.73 -37.46 -8.42
C ALA A 504 20.87 -36.76 -7.06
N GLY A 505 20.75 -35.42 -7.03
CA GLY A 505 20.87 -34.60 -5.82
C GLY A 505 22.30 -34.20 -5.49
N ASP A 506 23.24 -34.29 -6.43
CA ASP A 506 24.61 -33.82 -6.22
C ASP A 506 24.67 -32.31 -6.47
N ALA A 507 25.25 -31.55 -5.54
CA ALA A 507 25.47 -30.13 -5.74
C ALA A 507 26.48 -29.92 -6.87
N VAL A 508 26.07 -29.22 -7.93
CA VAL A 508 26.89 -28.90 -9.10
C VAL A 508 27.65 -27.59 -8.86
N TRP A 509 26.94 -26.57 -8.37
CA TRP A 509 27.52 -25.30 -7.94
C TRP A 509 26.58 -24.61 -6.93
N LEU A 510 27.15 -23.70 -6.14
CA LEU A 510 26.45 -22.81 -5.23
C LEU A 510 26.97 -21.38 -5.44
N GLN A 511 26.04 -20.43 -5.53
CA GLN A 511 26.34 -19.00 -5.56
C GLN A 511 25.62 -18.30 -4.42
N GLN A 512 26.40 -17.66 -3.56
CA GLN A 512 25.90 -16.68 -2.59
C GLN A 512 26.13 -15.30 -3.20
N PHE A 513 25.16 -14.39 -3.05
CA PHE A 513 25.17 -13.05 -3.62
C PHE A 513 24.48 -12.07 -2.67
N GLY A 514 24.93 -10.83 -2.68
CA GLY A 514 24.37 -9.79 -1.83
C GLY A 514 25.28 -8.57 -1.74
N THR A 515 24.98 -7.76 -0.75
CA THR A 515 25.64 -6.52 -0.38
C THR A 515 26.10 -6.62 1.07
N THR A 516 26.58 -5.51 1.66
CA THR A 516 26.86 -5.49 3.09
C THR A 516 25.59 -5.48 3.96
N ALA A 517 24.43 -5.20 3.35
CA ALA A 517 23.13 -5.17 4.00
C ALA A 517 22.40 -6.51 3.83
N ALA A 518 21.09 -6.53 4.05
CA ALA A 518 20.27 -7.73 3.87
C ALA A 518 19.81 -7.88 2.41
N ASP A 519 19.99 -9.06 1.85
CA ASP A 519 19.66 -9.46 0.49
C ASP A 519 19.02 -10.85 0.55
N GLU A 520 17.85 -11.03 -0.06
CA GLU A 520 17.15 -12.32 -0.03
C GLU A 520 16.58 -12.67 -1.39
N ALA A 521 16.53 -13.97 -1.70
CA ALA A 521 15.87 -14.51 -2.88
C ALA A 521 14.64 -15.33 -2.46
N TRP A 522 13.45 -14.90 -2.89
CA TRP A 522 12.17 -15.47 -2.47
C TRP A 522 11.45 -16.23 -3.59
N GLY A 523 11.67 -15.85 -4.84
CA GLY A 523 11.06 -16.50 -6.00
C GLY A 523 12.11 -17.01 -6.99
N LEU A 524 11.79 -18.12 -7.67
CA LEU A 524 12.66 -18.74 -8.67
C LEU A 524 11.83 -19.30 -9.83
N ALA A 525 12.27 -19.08 -11.05
CA ALA A 525 11.68 -19.67 -12.26
C ALA A 525 12.78 -20.21 -13.18
N ALA A 526 12.55 -21.38 -13.76
CA ALA A 526 13.47 -21.94 -14.74
C ALA A 526 13.52 -21.08 -16.01
N ASP A 527 14.73 -20.85 -16.52
CA ASP A 527 14.91 -20.22 -17.83
C ASP A 527 14.88 -21.31 -18.92
N PRO A 528 13.96 -21.23 -19.91
CA PRO A 528 13.95 -22.16 -21.05
C PRO A 528 15.25 -22.19 -21.86
N SER A 529 16.04 -21.11 -21.84
CA SER A 529 17.37 -21.03 -22.46
C SER A 529 18.50 -21.61 -21.60
N GLY A 530 18.21 -21.98 -20.35
CA GLY A 530 19.15 -22.58 -19.39
C GLY A 530 19.53 -21.64 -18.25
N GLY A 531 19.42 -22.16 -17.02
CA GLY A 531 19.62 -21.40 -15.79
C GLY A 531 18.30 -21.07 -15.09
N VAL A 532 18.28 -19.98 -14.33
CA VAL A 532 17.12 -19.53 -13.56
C VAL A 532 17.04 -18.01 -13.49
N TYR A 533 15.81 -17.52 -13.38
CA TYR A 533 15.51 -16.18 -12.93
C TYR A 533 15.09 -16.20 -11.47
N LEU A 534 15.55 -15.23 -10.69
CA LEU A 534 15.22 -15.07 -9.29
C LEU A 534 14.65 -13.67 -9.01
N THR A 535 13.84 -13.57 -7.98
CA THR A 535 13.34 -12.31 -7.44
C THR A 535 13.40 -12.29 -5.92
N GLY A 536 13.41 -11.11 -5.34
CA GLY A 536 13.50 -10.90 -3.90
C GLY A 536 13.68 -9.43 -3.59
N TYR A 537 14.50 -9.13 -2.58
CA TYR A 537 14.85 -7.75 -2.26
C TYR A 537 16.33 -7.59 -1.91
N SER A 538 16.81 -6.35 -2.03
CA SER A 538 18.10 -5.90 -1.50
C SER A 538 17.91 -4.66 -0.64
N ALA A 539 18.58 -4.61 0.51
CA ALA A 539 18.71 -3.43 1.36
C ALA A 539 20.03 -2.66 1.10
N GLY A 540 20.65 -2.88 -0.06
CA GLY A 540 21.89 -2.26 -0.49
C GLY A 540 21.94 -2.00 -2.00
N ASP A 541 23.13 -1.66 -2.49
CA ASP A 541 23.38 -1.48 -3.93
C ASP A 541 23.70 -2.83 -4.59
N PHE A 542 22.66 -3.54 -5.03
CA PHE A 542 22.79 -4.81 -5.76
C PHE A 542 23.03 -4.59 -7.26
N SER A 543 22.36 -3.60 -7.86
CA SER A 543 22.54 -3.24 -9.26
C SER A 543 22.46 -1.74 -9.58
N GLY A 544 22.44 -0.89 -8.54
CA GLY A 544 22.32 0.55 -8.60
C GLY A 544 22.00 1.16 -7.22
N ALA A 545 21.90 2.49 -7.16
CA ALA A 545 21.61 3.18 -5.90
C ALA A 545 20.26 2.73 -5.31
N LEU A 546 20.29 2.33 -4.03
CA LEU A 546 19.12 2.02 -3.21
C LEU A 546 18.19 3.24 -3.14
N ALA A 547 16.92 3.07 -3.49
CA ALA A 547 15.94 4.16 -3.47
C ALA A 547 15.36 4.43 -2.07
N GLY A 548 15.29 3.39 -1.22
CA GLY A 548 14.66 3.40 0.10
C GLY A 548 15.33 2.46 1.09
N ASP A 549 14.53 1.71 1.84
CA ASP A 549 15.04 0.73 2.81
C ASP A 549 15.31 -0.63 2.16
N LYS A 550 14.45 -1.05 1.22
CA LYS A 550 14.53 -2.31 0.49
C LYS A 550 13.97 -2.13 -0.91
N ASP A 551 14.70 -2.57 -1.92
CA ASP A 551 14.28 -2.52 -3.32
C ASP A 551 14.03 -3.93 -3.87
N PHE A 552 13.11 -4.06 -4.84
CA PHE A 552 12.99 -5.28 -5.63
C PHE A 552 14.33 -5.60 -6.28
N ILE A 553 14.68 -6.87 -6.29
CA ILE A 553 15.71 -7.38 -7.20
C ILE A 553 15.10 -8.40 -8.15
N VAL A 554 15.52 -8.36 -9.41
CA VAL A 554 15.26 -9.42 -10.39
C VAL A 554 16.59 -9.76 -11.03
N ALA A 555 16.95 -11.03 -11.12
CA ALA A 555 18.23 -11.42 -11.67
C ALA A 555 18.17 -12.74 -12.44
N ARG A 556 19.16 -12.94 -13.30
CA ARG A 556 19.35 -14.17 -14.09
C ARG A 556 20.69 -14.80 -13.79
N VAL A 557 20.66 -16.07 -13.39
CA VAL A 557 21.85 -16.90 -13.23
C VAL A 557 21.82 -17.99 -14.30
N ASP A 558 22.88 -18.11 -15.08
CA ASP A 558 22.96 -19.11 -16.14
C ASP A 558 23.19 -20.54 -15.60
N GLN A 559 23.19 -21.52 -16.50
CA GLN A 559 23.40 -22.95 -16.16
C GLN A 559 24.75 -23.25 -15.48
N ASN A 560 25.74 -22.36 -15.61
CA ASN A 560 27.08 -22.47 -15.04
C ASN A 560 27.22 -21.71 -13.71
N GLY A 561 26.15 -21.07 -13.23
CA GLY A 561 26.17 -20.28 -12.00
C GLY A 561 26.70 -18.86 -12.20
N VAL A 562 26.70 -18.34 -13.44
CA VAL A 562 27.13 -16.97 -13.71
C VAL A 562 25.93 -16.03 -13.66
N LEU A 563 26.00 -14.99 -12.84
CA LEU A 563 25.05 -13.89 -12.85
C LEU A 563 25.19 -13.11 -14.16
N THR A 564 24.20 -13.21 -15.05
CA THR A 564 24.27 -12.68 -16.42
C THR A 564 23.46 -11.40 -16.61
N TRP A 565 22.45 -11.18 -15.77
CA TRP A 565 21.61 -9.98 -15.79
C TRP A 565 21.04 -9.73 -14.40
N ARG A 566 20.79 -8.46 -14.08
CA ARG A 566 20.11 -8.01 -12.87
C ARG A 566 19.46 -6.65 -13.05
N ASP A 567 18.42 -6.41 -12.30
CA ASP A 567 17.68 -5.16 -12.20
C ASP A 567 17.26 -4.93 -10.74
N GLN A 568 17.30 -3.67 -10.30
CA GLN A 568 16.93 -3.22 -8.96
C GLN A 568 16.08 -1.96 -9.08
N PHE A 569 14.95 -1.95 -8.38
CA PHE A 569 14.03 -0.83 -8.39
C PHE A 569 13.14 -0.80 -7.16
N GLY A 570 12.75 0.39 -6.76
CA GLY A 570 11.91 0.59 -5.59
C GLY A 570 11.48 2.04 -5.46
N THR A 571 11.00 2.35 -4.27
CA THR A 571 10.55 3.65 -3.80
C THR A 571 11.42 4.05 -2.62
N THR A 572 11.06 5.10 -1.89
CA THR A 572 11.73 5.44 -0.63
C THR A 572 11.36 4.50 0.53
N GLY A 573 10.47 3.54 0.30
CA GLY A 573 9.96 2.61 1.31
C GLY A 573 10.54 1.20 1.20
N ASN A 574 9.73 0.20 1.57
CA ASN A 574 10.00 -1.22 1.41
C ASN A 574 9.32 -1.77 0.16
N ASP A 575 10.13 -2.22 -0.78
CA ASP A 575 9.72 -2.83 -2.01
C ASP A 575 10.35 -4.22 -2.13
N LYS A 576 9.54 -5.29 -2.21
CA LYS A 576 10.04 -6.67 -2.18
C LYS A 576 9.41 -7.56 -3.24
N GLY A 577 10.25 -8.22 -4.03
CA GLY A 577 9.86 -9.31 -4.92
C GLY A 577 9.56 -10.59 -4.14
N ALA A 578 8.58 -11.36 -4.60
CA ALA A 578 8.12 -12.58 -3.93
C ALA A 578 7.98 -13.77 -4.89
N ALA A 579 7.47 -13.55 -6.10
CA ALA A 579 7.22 -14.61 -7.06
C ALA A 579 7.66 -14.19 -8.47
N VAL A 580 8.13 -15.15 -9.26
CA VAL A 580 8.54 -14.95 -10.65
C VAL A 580 8.09 -16.13 -11.50
N SER A 581 7.65 -15.87 -12.73
CA SER A 581 7.37 -16.88 -13.75
C SER A 581 7.96 -16.47 -15.10
N VAL A 582 8.14 -17.45 -15.98
CA VAL A 582 8.56 -17.24 -17.37
C VAL A 582 7.51 -17.85 -18.29
N ASP A 583 7.01 -17.08 -19.26
CA ASP A 583 6.04 -17.58 -20.23
C ASP A 583 6.71 -18.34 -21.39
N GLY A 584 5.90 -18.96 -22.25
CA GLY A 584 6.43 -19.72 -23.40
C GLY A 584 7.17 -18.88 -24.46
N SER A 585 7.10 -17.55 -24.38
CA SER A 585 7.85 -16.62 -25.24
C SER A 585 9.12 -16.10 -24.56
N GLY A 586 9.40 -16.50 -23.31
CA GLY A 586 10.53 -16.02 -22.53
C GLY A 586 10.29 -14.70 -21.80
N ASN A 587 9.06 -14.16 -21.80
CA ASN A 587 8.77 -12.97 -21.00
C ASN A 587 8.70 -13.35 -19.53
N LEU A 588 9.11 -12.42 -18.66
CA LEU A 588 9.08 -12.61 -17.22
C LEU A 588 7.93 -11.82 -16.61
N TYR A 589 7.25 -12.45 -15.64
CA TYR A 589 6.31 -11.77 -14.75
C TYR A 589 6.84 -11.89 -13.33
N VAL A 590 6.94 -10.77 -12.62
CA VAL A 590 7.45 -10.70 -11.25
C VAL A 590 6.40 -10.04 -10.38
N ALA A 591 5.95 -10.73 -9.33
CA ALA A 591 5.05 -10.18 -8.34
C ALA A 591 5.75 -9.96 -7.00
N GLY A 592 5.23 -8.99 -6.26
CA GLY A 592 5.70 -8.63 -4.93
C GLY A 592 4.77 -7.59 -4.31
N PHE A 593 5.31 -6.78 -3.40
CA PHE A 593 4.57 -5.69 -2.78
C PHE A 593 5.46 -4.46 -2.51
N THR A 594 4.82 -3.32 -2.28
CA THR A 594 5.43 -2.03 -1.95
C THR A 594 4.63 -1.29 -0.89
N ASP A 595 5.28 -0.56 0.03
CA ASP A 595 4.61 0.45 0.88
C ASP A 595 4.74 1.89 0.34
N GLY A 596 5.34 2.04 -0.84
CA GLY A 596 5.49 3.31 -1.55
C GLY A 596 4.62 3.40 -2.80
N ALA A 597 4.99 4.31 -3.70
CA ALA A 597 4.30 4.54 -4.97
C ALA A 597 5.21 4.26 -6.18
N LEU A 598 5.26 3.01 -6.63
CA LEU A 598 5.87 2.64 -7.92
C LEU A 598 5.03 3.13 -9.10
N GLU A 599 3.70 3.11 -8.94
CA GLU A 599 2.76 3.86 -9.78
C GLU A 599 1.90 4.78 -8.92
N THR A 600 0.93 4.20 -8.22
CA THR A 600 0.00 4.91 -7.35
C THR A 600 -0.20 4.08 -6.10
N SER A 601 0.18 4.63 -4.94
CA SER A 601 -0.11 4.00 -3.65
C SER A 601 -1.62 3.99 -3.39
N ILE A 602 -2.15 2.82 -3.03
CA ILE A 602 -3.57 2.58 -2.79
C ILE A 602 -3.79 2.35 -1.28
N GLY A 603 -3.09 1.37 -0.70
CA GLY A 603 -3.10 0.99 0.70
C GLY A 603 -1.78 1.30 1.41
N LYS A 604 -1.52 0.59 2.51
CA LYS A 604 -0.23 0.63 3.22
C LYS A 604 0.76 -0.35 2.59
N PHE A 605 0.34 -1.55 2.22
CA PHE A 605 1.07 -2.42 1.29
C PHE A 605 0.22 -2.65 0.06
N ASP A 606 0.79 -2.43 -1.12
CA ASP A 606 0.14 -2.68 -2.41
C ASP A 606 0.83 -3.82 -3.15
N GLY A 607 0.04 -4.64 -3.84
CA GLY A 607 0.56 -5.61 -4.77
C GLY A 607 1.25 -4.95 -5.95
N VAL A 608 2.38 -5.52 -6.37
CA VAL A 608 3.14 -5.08 -7.54
C VAL A 608 3.26 -6.23 -8.51
N LEU A 609 3.03 -5.96 -9.79
CA LEU A 609 3.30 -6.88 -10.89
C LEU A 609 4.15 -6.18 -11.95
N VAL A 610 5.25 -6.80 -12.35
CA VAL A 610 6.19 -6.27 -13.34
C VAL A 610 6.34 -7.27 -14.47
N LYS A 611 6.35 -6.78 -15.71
CA LYS A 611 6.66 -7.58 -16.89
C LYS A 611 7.97 -7.15 -17.52
N TYR A 612 8.79 -8.14 -17.85
CA TYR A 612 9.96 -7.99 -18.70
C TYR A 612 9.76 -8.76 -20.00
N ALA A 613 10.21 -8.18 -21.11
CA ALA A 613 10.35 -8.91 -22.36
C ALA A 613 11.51 -9.93 -22.27
N ALA A 614 11.57 -10.86 -23.21
CA ALA A 614 12.63 -11.87 -23.27
C ALA A 614 14.06 -11.29 -23.43
N ASP A 615 14.18 -10.03 -23.85
CA ASP A 615 15.44 -9.28 -23.90
C ASP A 615 15.76 -8.52 -22.59
N HIS A 616 15.01 -8.78 -21.53
CA HIS A 616 15.11 -8.17 -20.20
C HIS A 616 14.73 -6.69 -20.13
N THR A 617 14.06 -6.15 -21.16
CA THR A 617 13.48 -4.81 -21.08
C THR A 617 12.22 -4.84 -20.23
N ARG A 618 12.13 -3.99 -19.20
CA ARG A 618 10.89 -3.82 -18.42
C ARG A 618 9.83 -3.15 -19.28
N THR A 619 8.75 -3.87 -19.62
CA THR A 619 7.71 -3.37 -20.52
C THR A 619 6.63 -2.60 -19.78
N TRP A 620 6.30 -3.02 -18.55
CA TRP A 620 5.36 -2.31 -17.69
C TRP A 620 5.50 -2.72 -16.23
N THR A 621 4.99 -1.88 -15.34
CA THR A 621 4.78 -2.13 -13.91
C THR A 621 3.31 -1.85 -13.60
N ARG A 622 2.72 -2.58 -12.66
CA ARG A 622 1.37 -2.36 -12.16
C ARG A 622 1.39 -2.40 -10.65
N GLN A 623 0.84 -1.36 -10.03
CA GLN A 623 0.53 -1.34 -8.61
C GLN A 623 -0.98 -1.54 -8.45
N PHE A 624 -1.37 -2.50 -7.60
CA PHE A 624 -2.77 -2.94 -7.47
C PHE A 624 -3.10 -3.32 -6.03
N GLY A 625 -4.37 -3.25 -5.67
CA GLY A 625 -4.82 -3.54 -4.31
C GLY A 625 -6.09 -2.79 -3.96
N THR A 626 -6.25 -2.58 -2.67
CA THR A 626 -7.34 -1.92 -1.97
C THR A 626 -6.75 -0.82 -1.07
N THR A 627 -7.56 -0.23 -0.19
CA THR A 627 -7.05 0.72 0.80
C THR A 627 -6.41 0.04 2.02
N GLU A 628 -6.47 -1.29 2.10
CA GLU A 628 -5.91 -2.09 3.19
C GLU A 628 -4.51 -2.63 2.82
N ASP A 629 -3.95 -3.55 3.63
CA ASP A 629 -2.73 -4.27 3.28
C ASP A 629 -3.04 -5.36 2.23
N ASP A 630 -2.37 -5.29 1.09
CA ASP A 630 -2.46 -6.21 -0.04
C ASP A 630 -1.13 -6.88 -0.35
N ALA A 631 -1.16 -8.14 -0.80
CA ALA A 631 -0.01 -8.96 -1.20
C ALA A 631 1.04 -9.24 -0.10
N ALA A 632 0.92 -8.59 1.06
CA ALA A 632 1.73 -8.80 2.25
C ALA A 632 0.84 -8.90 3.49
N ASP A 633 1.40 -9.44 4.58
CA ASP A 633 0.77 -9.36 5.89
C ASP A 633 1.23 -8.12 6.69
N ALA A 634 0.67 -7.98 7.89
CA ALA A 634 0.98 -6.87 8.79
C ALA A 634 2.47 -6.75 9.18
N PHE A 635 3.27 -7.80 8.98
CA PHE A 635 4.70 -7.86 9.27
C PHE A 635 5.59 -7.68 8.04
N ALA A 636 5.00 -7.30 6.90
CA ALA A 636 5.70 -7.19 5.62
C ALA A 636 6.32 -8.53 5.16
N GLU A 637 5.63 -9.65 5.44
CA GLU A 637 5.92 -10.94 4.84
C GLU A 637 5.05 -11.16 3.59
N ALA A 638 5.66 -11.66 2.52
CA ALA A 638 4.98 -11.87 1.25
C ALA A 638 3.85 -12.91 1.37
N ASN A 639 2.67 -12.54 0.88
CA ASN A 639 1.53 -13.41 0.68
C ASN A 639 1.00 -13.18 -0.74
N VAL A 640 1.88 -13.31 -1.74
CA VAL A 640 1.56 -13.14 -3.17
C VAL A 640 2.30 -14.16 -4.02
N TYR A 641 1.57 -14.77 -4.94
CA TYR A 641 2.01 -15.85 -5.82
C TYR A 641 1.46 -15.60 -7.21
N LEU A 642 2.14 -16.12 -8.23
CA LEU A 642 1.72 -15.92 -9.61
C LEU A 642 1.92 -17.16 -10.48
N THR A 643 1.13 -17.28 -11.52
CA THR A 643 1.25 -18.32 -12.55
C THR A 643 0.87 -17.75 -13.92
N ASN A 644 1.52 -18.23 -14.97
CA ASN A 644 1.18 -17.83 -16.33
C ASN A 644 -0.05 -18.57 -16.83
N VAL A 645 -0.91 -17.84 -17.54
CA VAL A 645 -2.09 -18.39 -18.23
C VAL A 645 -2.04 -17.96 -19.71
N PRO A 646 -2.78 -18.64 -20.62
CA PRO A 646 -2.89 -18.16 -21.98
C PRO A 646 -3.35 -16.69 -22.02
N GLY A 647 -2.54 -15.82 -22.62
CA GLY A 647 -2.85 -14.39 -22.77
C GLY A 647 -2.46 -13.48 -21.60
N GLY A 648 -1.81 -14.00 -20.54
CA GLY A 648 -1.40 -13.16 -19.41
C GLY A 648 -0.88 -13.94 -18.21
N THR A 649 -1.15 -13.41 -17.01
CA THR A 649 -0.78 -14.02 -15.73
C THR A 649 -1.94 -13.93 -14.75
N GLN A 650 -2.06 -14.92 -13.88
CA GLN A 650 -2.90 -14.84 -12.69
C GLN A 650 -2.05 -14.62 -11.45
N VAL A 651 -2.61 -13.88 -10.51
CA VAL A 651 -2.01 -13.57 -9.22
C VAL A 651 -2.98 -13.99 -8.13
N SER A 652 -2.47 -14.71 -7.14
CA SER A 652 -3.17 -14.92 -5.87
C SER A 652 -2.42 -14.19 -4.77
N GLY A 653 -3.15 -13.55 -3.87
CA GLY A 653 -2.52 -12.95 -2.70
C GLY A 653 -3.49 -12.70 -1.56
N LEU A 654 -3.02 -12.00 -0.54
CA LEU A 654 -3.78 -11.60 0.64
C LEU A 654 -4.34 -10.18 0.46
N THR A 655 -5.58 -9.94 0.88
CA THR A 655 -6.21 -8.61 0.96
C THR A 655 -7.14 -8.60 2.16
N ASN A 656 -6.93 -7.70 3.13
CA ASN A 656 -7.79 -7.59 4.33
C ASN A 656 -8.07 -8.95 5.03
N ASN A 657 -7.03 -9.76 5.25
CA ASN A 657 -7.13 -11.13 5.79
C ASN A 657 -7.90 -12.16 4.94
N ASP A 658 -8.39 -11.78 3.76
CA ASP A 658 -8.99 -12.69 2.78
C ASP A 658 -8.00 -13.02 1.66
N VAL A 659 -8.19 -14.15 0.98
CA VAL A 659 -7.37 -14.52 -0.17
C VAL A 659 -8.04 -14.05 -1.45
N PHE A 660 -7.32 -13.27 -2.26
CA PHE A 660 -7.79 -12.87 -3.59
C PHE A 660 -7.15 -13.71 -4.69
N ARG A 661 -7.83 -13.72 -5.85
CA ARG A 661 -7.30 -14.10 -7.15
C ARG A 661 -7.66 -13.01 -8.17
N THR A 662 -6.71 -12.60 -8.98
CA THR A 662 -6.92 -11.63 -10.07
C THR A 662 -6.12 -12.03 -11.30
N ALA A 663 -6.44 -11.43 -12.45
CA ALA A 663 -5.73 -11.66 -13.70
C ALA A 663 -5.21 -10.36 -14.30
N PHE A 664 -4.11 -10.47 -15.03
CA PHE A 664 -3.55 -9.40 -15.84
C PHE A 664 -3.31 -9.92 -17.25
N SER A 665 -3.75 -9.14 -18.24
CA SER A 665 -3.41 -9.41 -19.64
C SER A 665 -1.91 -9.26 -19.90
N ALA A 666 -1.43 -9.73 -21.04
CA ALA A 666 -0.04 -9.52 -21.46
C ALA A 666 0.37 -8.03 -21.52
N GLU A 667 -0.60 -7.12 -21.67
CA GLU A 667 -0.40 -5.66 -21.67
C GLU A 667 -0.61 -5.00 -20.30
N GLY A 668 -0.82 -5.81 -19.26
CA GLY A 668 -0.95 -5.35 -17.88
C GLY A 668 -2.32 -4.77 -17.53
N GLU A 669 -3.37 -5.08 -18.30
CA GLU A 669 -4.73 -4.68 -17.92
C GLU A 669 -5.26 -5.62 -16.83
N ASN A 670 -5.73 -5.07 -15.71
CA ASN A 670 -6.36 -5.87 -14.66
C ASN A 670 -7.76 -6.33 -15.08
N THR A 671 -7.96 -7.64 -15.08
CA THR A 671 -9.19 -8.32 -15.48
C THR A 671 -9.67 -9.26 -14.37
N SER A 672 -10.95 -9.61 -14.42
CA SER A 672 -11.46 -10.70 -13.60
C SER A 672 -10.71 -12.01 -13.93
N PRO A 673 -10.45 -12.85 -12.92
CA PRO A 673 -9.66 -14.08 -13.06
C PRO A 673 -10.41 -15.26 -13.70
#